data_AF-A0A8D5ZIQ3-F1
#
_entry.id   AF-A0A8D5ZIQ3-F1
#
_cell.length_a   1.000
_cell.length_b   1.000
_cell.length_c   1.000
_cell.angle_alpha   90.00
_cell.angle_beta   90.00
_cell.angle_gamma   90.00
#
_symmetry.space_group_name_H-M   'P 1'
#
loop_
_entity.id
_entity.type
_entity.pdbx_description
1 polymer ?
#
loop_
_entity_poly.entity_id
_entity_poly.type
_entity_poly.pdbx_seq_one_letter_code
_entity_poly.pdbx_strand_id
1 'polypeptide(L)'
;MSERLQWAKRFIEHGFAIFPIDPQSKKAVIKEWEKYSSQPLSEEERQKFLKMVEEGHNYAVPGGQHGLVVLDFEDKELLKAWISENELNKLCKNTLCVNTPHGGIHVYVTADEIPEHKFNPVFTKDGKGIADLQSFKSYVLGPESCINHKQCNTDKCKWKGQDYTTCYTPINNNKIMKADLKGLLKFLAEKGKRLGIELSSSARAWVSGGTSNEVEDDLEKLKEEMAKYDRFKGKTVEAIREEVCKEISKELEELKGKDDKKSKKWSTILTTAKSVVCDGKTYADIGIDRSRGDWAFFRALLTHGVTNLEVFEHLLPSDSKVFAPKWDKYYIHTLKKAWELSKPALEFQAKAKGKKEKEAKKIAKSIITGAILRLHKIKTFYQVTGHNQAVIGVFKWDKKKGVYTPFDKGLRKEIREIAEMLEIRSFDRTLAQLSKRDVDDIFDEIKDLTLTPLPKEPLRIAFKNGTLEWTDKGIIWYDAKERSPKVYSFYYLPWEVKFEEIEKFMNKEITVKDIEELASRLCPKNLETFKQWVDDKWVLLFEVIGYTFYPEIKLRKAFMLVGSGGNGKSTYINLIKKILGDYAVSISPRELFDPQNRFIVGNLYHKLANAVAESKNYTIEDMDRFKRLTGGDWITADVKFKDPITFKSIAKLVIASNNMPAVRDTDDKAFWHRWVLVEFPHEFKDNDIWVDKIFTEEEINGIVTTSIVAISRVFQVGHFDFEQSEKEVMDLWLSHIDSVYSFMKTYAERGILTVDPRNGDLIVEKKKLYKMYRGYCSAMGFRGVGPNSFSRKLREYFNISTDRKVVGYEDGKPIRKKFLVGIGINELEAYRQLNHEVTVDEVKVFLNYIKENNNVIKEFREIVQDFGDRDKANRFIKFCQDHKFCEPRGVEAFEIHLD
;
A
#
# COMPACT_ATOMS: atom_id res chain seq x y z
N MET A 1 -22.50 -20.25 48.64
CA MET A 1 -22.30 -19.18 47.63
C MET A 1 -20.88 -19.26 47.13
N SER A 2 -20.65 -19.20 45.81
CA SER A 2 -19.29 -19.16 45.24
C SER A 2 -18.54 -17.91 45.71
N GLU A 3 -17.21 -18.01 45.90
CA GLU A 3 -16.38 -16.86 46.34
C GLU A 3 -16.49 -15.68 45.35
N ARG A 4 -16.63 -15.98 44.05
CA ARG A 4 -16.94 -15.00 42.99
C ARG A 4 -18.21 -14.21 43.26
N LEU A 5 -19.28 -14.86 43.69
CA LEU A 5 -20.54 -14.18 44.00
C LEU A 5 -20.40 -13.30 45.26
N GLN A 6 -19.64 -13.76 46.26
CA GLN A 6 -19.39 -12.96 47.47
C GLN A 6 -18.62 -11.68 47.13
N TRP A 7 -17.59 -11.78 46.29
CA TRP A 7 -16.85 -10.61 45.83
C TRP A 7 -17.69 -9.68 44.97
N ALA A 8 -18.51 -10.21 44.05
CA ALA A 8 -19.44 -9.42 43.26
C ALA A 8 -20.40 -8.60 44.14
N LYS A 9 -21.03 -9.23 45.15
CA LYS A 9 -21.87 -8.53 46.14
C LYS A 9 -21.10 -7.46 46.88
N ARG A 10 -19.87 -7.75 47.29
CA ARG A 10 -19.02 -6.83 48.02
C ARG A 10 -18.71 -5.55 47.23
N PHE A 11 -18.44 -5.64 45.93
CA PHE A 11 -18.23 -4.44 45.10
C PHE A 11 -19.48 -3.55 45.08
N ILE A 12 -20.66 -4.15 44.91
CA ILE A 12 -21.96 -3.44 44.92
C ILE A 12 -22.22 -2.78 46.28
N GLU A 13 -21.97 -3.48 47.38
CA GLU A 13 -22.11 -2.95 48.75
C GLU A 13 -21.19 -1.75 49.01
N HIS A 14 -20.02 -1.71 48.37
CA HIS A 14 -19.08 -0.59 48.45
C HIS A 14 -19.36 0.50 47.42
N GLY A 15 -20.49 0.45 46.73
CA GLY A 15 -20.95 1.48 45.80
C GLY A 15 -20.41 1.33 44.37
N PHE A 16 -19.68 0.26 44.05
CA PHE A 16 -19.17 0.03 42.71
C PHE A 16 -20.17 -0.81 41.89
N ALA A 17 -20.52 -0.30 40.72
CA ALA A 17 -21.23 -1.07 39.71
C ALA A 17 -20.35 -2.22 39.19
N ILE A 18 -21.01 -3.32 38.82
CA ILE A 18 -20.42 -4.48 38.15
C ILE A 18 -21.31 -4.88 36.97
N PHE A 19 -20.79 -5.71 36.08
CA PHE A 19 -21.61 -6.35 35.05
C PHE A 19 -21.10 -7.75 34.70
N PRO A 20 -21.97 -8.65 34.22
CA PRO A 20 -21.62 -10.02 33.90
C PRO A 20 -20.74 -10.12 32.65
N ILE A 21 -19.75 -11.00 32.72
CA ILE A 21 -18.81 -11.37 31.67
C ILE A 21 -19.07 -12.83 31.29
N ASP A 22 -18.99 -13.12 30.00
CA ASP A 22 -19.07 -14.47 29.48
C ASP A 22 -18.03 -15.40 30.16
N PRO A 23 -18.39 -16.63 30.57
CA PRO A 23 -17.43 -17.52 31.25
C PRO A 23 -16.22 -17.95 30.40
N GLN A 24 -16.39 -17.98 29.08
CA GLN A 24 -15.36 -18.48 28.14
C GLN A 24 -14.51 -17.35 27.54
N SER A 25 -15.01 -16.12 27.54
CA SER A 25 -14.36 -14.96 26.95
C SER A 25 -14.33 -13.76 27.89
N LYS A 26 -13.37 -12.84 27.72
CA LYS A 26 -13.32 -11.59 28.51
C LYS A 26 -14.38 -10.56 28.08
N LYS A 27 -15.48 -10.95 27.41
CA LYS A 27 -16.45 -10.02 26.80
C LYS A 27 -17.67 -9.80 27.69
N ALA A 28 -18.14 -8.56 27.71
CA ALA A 28 -19.40 -8.18 28.38
C ALA A 28 -20.60 -8.87 27.72
N VAL A 29 -21.48 -9.43 28.54
CA VAL A 29 -22.76 -10.00 28.05
C VAL A 29 -23.74 -8.90 27.63
N ILE A 30 -23.54 -7.69 28.15
CA ILE A 30 -24.37 -6.50 27.91
C ILE A 30 -23.67 -5.50 26.99
N LYS A 31 -24.40 -4.92 26.03
CA LYS A 31 -23.84 -4.02 25.02
C LYS A 31 -23.44 -2.64 25.57
N GLU A 32 -24.22 -2.09 26.50
CA GLU A 32 -24.04 -0.72 27.03
C GLU A 32 -23.33 -0.69 28.39
N TRP A 33 -22.39 -1.61 28.65
CA TRP A 33 -21.71 -1.70 29.95
C TRP A 33 -20.94 -0.42 30.33
N GLU A 34 -20.53 0.38 29.34
CA GLU A 34 -19.76 1.61 29.54
C GLU A 34 -20.50 2.64 30.42
N LYS A 35 -21.84 2.64 30.39
CA LYS A 35 -22.67 3.55 31.20
C LYS A 35 -22.42 3.40 32.70
N TYR A 36 -22.03 2.21 33.14
CA TYR A 36 -21.74 1.91 34.54
C TYR A 36 -20.40 2.49 35.04
N SER A 37 -19.64 3.17 34.17
CA SER A 37 -18.50 3.99 34.57
C SER A 37 -18.92 5.30 35.24
N SER A 38 -20.19 5.71 35.11
CA SER A 38 -20.72 6.96 35.67
C SER A 38 -22.13 6.84 36.25
N GLN A 39 -22.88 5.77 35.93
CA GLN A 39 -24.23 5.53 36.45
C GLN A 39 -24.24 4.35 37.43
N PRO A 40 -24.91 4.47 38.58
CA PRO A 40 -25.08 3.35 39.50
C PRO A 40 -26.04 2.29 38.93
N LEU A 41 -25.92 1.04 39.41
CA LEU A 41 -26.86 -0.03 39.07
C LEU A 41 -28.25 0.24 39.67
N SER A 42 -29.30 0.07 38.88
CA SER A 42 -30.68 0.00 39.39
C SER A 42 -30.89 -1.26 40.24
N GLU A 43 -31.92 -1.29 41.08
CA GLU A 43 -32.21 -2.47 41.91
C GLU A 43 -32.49 -3.73 41.07
N GLU A 44 -33.19 -3.57 39.94
CA GLU A 44 -33.43 -4.66 38.99
C GLU A 44 -32.12 -5.17 38.35
N GLU A 45 -31.22 -4.25 37.97
CA GLU A 45 -29.92 -4.60 37.40
C GLU A 45 -29.02 -5.31 38.43
N ARG A 46 -29.03 -4.88 39.70
CA ARG A 46 -28.30 -5.53 40.80
C ARG A 46 -28.71 -7.00 40.95
N GLN A 47 -30.02 -7.25 41.05
CA GLN A 47 -30.55 -8.60 41.21
C GLN A 47 -30.25 -9.47 39.99
N LYS A 48 -30.46 -8.94 38.78
CA LYS A 48 -30.19 -9.64 37.53
C LYS A 48 -28.71 -10.03 37.39
N PHE A 49 -27.80 -9.08 37.62
CA PHE A 49 -26.37 -9.33 37.44
C PHE A 49 -25.82 -10.29 38.49
N LEU A 50 -26.24 -10.19 39.75
CA LEU A 50 -25.85 -11.14 40.78
C LEU A 50 -26.35 -12.56 40.48
N LYS A 51 -27.57 -12.70 39.98
CA LYS A 51 -28.11 -14.00 39.55
C LYS A 51 -27.26 -14.62 38.43
N MET A 52 -26.87 -13.83 37.42
CA MET A 52 -26.02 -14.33 36.33
C MET A 52 -24.64 -14.79 36.84
N VAL A 53 -24.05 -14.08 37.80
CA VAL A 53 -22.77 -14.48 38.42
C VAL A 53 -22.90 -15.77 39.23
N GLU A 54 -24.02 -15.92 39.95
CA GLU A 54 -24.39 -17.13 40.67
C GLU A 54 -24.56 -18.33 39.72
N GLU A 55 -25.16 -18.11 38.55
CA GLU A 55 -25.36 -19.12 37.49
C GLU A 55 -24.09 -19.50 36.73
N GLY A 56 -22.94 -18.86 37.01
CA GLY A 56 -21.66 -19.26 36.42
C GLY A 56 -20.91 -18.17 35.65
N HIS A 57 -21.53 -17.00 35.43
CA HIS A 57 -20.86 -15.90 34.73
C HIS A 57 -19.70 -15.33 35.54
N ASN A 58 -18.65 -14.90 34.83
CA ASN A 58 -17.66 -14.01 35.38
C ASN A 58 -18.28 -12.61 35.59
N TYR A 59 -17.56 -11.70 36.23
CA TYR A 59 -17.99 -10.31 36.32
C TYR A 59 -16.82 -9.36 36.13
N ALA A 60 -17.13 -8.13 35.72
CA ALA A 60 -16.17 -7.07 35.56
C ALA A 60 -16.56 -5.83 36.35
N VAL A 61 -15.53 -5.05 36.69
CA VAL A 61 -15.63 -3.77 37.36
C VAL A 61 -15.20 -2.69 36.36
N PRO A 62 -16.11 -1.80 35.90
CA PRO A 62 -15.76 -0.68 35.04
C PRO A 62 -14.92 0.34 35.80
N GLY A 63 -13.91 0.92 35.13
CA GLY A 63 -13.12 2.02 35.65
C GLY A 63 -13.82 3.37 35.49
N GLY A 64 -13.35 4.39 36.21
CA GLY A 64 -13.87 5.77 36.18
C GLY A 64 -14.94 6.07 37.26
N GLN A 65 -15.77 5.09 37.62
CA GLN A 65 -16.80 5.26 38.64
C GLN A 65 -16.22 5.65 39.99
N HIS A 66 -16.75 6.70 40.61
CA HIS A 66 -16.26 7.22 41.90
C HIS A 66 -14.73 7.48 41.92
N GLY A 67 -14.13 7.84 40.78
CA GLY A 67 -12.69 8.04 40.66
C GLY A 67 -11.87 6.74 40.65
N LEU A 68 -12.51 5.57 40.48
CA LEU A 68 -11.85 4.27 40.46
C LEU A 68 -10.92 4.14 39.25
N VAL A 69 -9.70 3.72 39.52
CA VAL A 69 -8.77 3.24 38.49
C VAL A 69 -8.09 1.96 38.94
N VAL A 70 -7.66 1.17 37.97
CA VAL A 70 -6.92 -0.07 38.22
C VAL A 70 -5.60 -0.02 37.46
N LEU A 71 -4.49 -0.06 38.18
CA LEU A 71 -3.17 -0.27 37.60
C LEU A 71 -3.02 -1.76 37.31
N ASP A 72 -2.95 -2.11 36.03
CA ASP A 72 -2.89 -3.47 35.51
C ASP A 72 -1.46 -3.75 35.02
N PHE A 73 -0.65 -4.36 35.89
CA PHE A 73 0.73 -4.72 35.57
C PHE A 73 0.77 -6.11 34.94
N GLU A 74 1.46 -6.25 33.80
CA GLU A 74 1.52 -7.51 33.07
C GLU A 74 2.36 -8.59 33.80
N ASP A 75 3.35 -8.18 34.59
CA ASP A 75 4.28 -9.08 35.29
C ASP A 75 4.51 -8.62 36.74
N LYS A 76 4.04 -9.43 37.70
CA LYS A 76 4.18 -9.17 39.13
C LYS A 76 5.63 -9.27 39.61
N GLU A 77 6.43 -10.18 39.07
CA GLU A 77 7.83 -10.36 39.45
C GLU A 77 8.68 -9.19 38.93
N LEU A 78 8.36 -8.68 37.73
CA LEU A 78 8.93 -7.43 37.24
C LEU A 78 8.59 -6.25 38.17
N LEU A 79 7.33 -6.14 38.62
CA LEU A 79 6.93 -5.09 39.56
C LEU A 79 7.66 -5.21 40.91
N LYS A 80 7.84 -6.43 41.43
CA LYS A 80 8.64 -6.67 42.64
C LYS A 80 10.10 -6.23 42.46
N ALA A 81 10.72 -6.56 41.33
CA ALA A 81 12.09 -6.09 41.02
C ALA A 81 12.16 -4.57 40.86
N TRP A 82 11.09 -3.98 40.33
CA TRP A 82 10.97 -2.54 40.08
C TRP A 82 10.88 -1.72 41.37
N ILE A 83 9.87 -1.94 42.22
CA ILE A 83 9.67 -1.12 43.43
C ILE A 83 10.18 -1.75 44.73
N SER A 84 10.69 -2.98 44.70
CA SER A 84 10.97 -3.86 45.84
C SER A 84 9.74 -4.54 46.43
N GLU A 85 9.94 -5.73 47.00
CA GLU A 85 8.89 -6.50 47.68
C GLU A 85 8.27 -5.74 48.86
N ASN A 86 9.08 -5.00 49.63
CA ASN A 86 8.60 -4.20 50.75
C ASN A 86 7.62 -3.10 50.33
N GLU A 87 7.90 -2.38 49.24
CA GLU A 87 6.99 -1.33 48.74
C GLU A 87 5.74 -1.91 48.10
N LEU A 88 5.85 -3.03 47.38
CA LEU A 88 4.67 -3.73 46.85
C LEU A 88 3.75 -4.22 47.97
N ASN A 89 4.34 -4.81 49.02
CA ASN A 89 3.59 -5.24 50.21
C ASN A 89 2.94 -4.05 50.92
N LYS A 90 3.61 -2.90 50.99
CA LYS A 90 3.05 -1.67 51.57
C LYS A 90 1.87 -1.14 50.75
N LEU A 91 1.98 -1.15 49.41
CA LEU A 91 0.89 -0.77 48.50
C LEU A 91 -0.33 -1.68 48.67
N CYS A 92 -0.11 -3.00 48.65
CA CYS A 92 -1.18 -3.98 48.81
C CYS A 92 -1.71 -4.10 50.25
N LYS A 93 -0.98 -3.63 51.27
CA LYS A 93 -1.52 -3.50 52.63
C LYS A 93 -2.56 -2.39 52.71
N ASN A 94 -2.41 -1.34 51.90
CA ASN A 94 -3.28 -0.17 51.92
C ASN A 94 -4.45 -0.30 50.96
N THR A 95 -4.42 -1.17 49.96
CA THR A 95 -5.53 -1.26 49.01
C THR A 95 -5.73 -2.65 48.41
N LEU A 96 -6.82 -2.84 47.67
CA LEU A 96 -7.13 -4.12 47.05
C LEU A 96 -6.14 -4.44 45.94
N CYS A 97 -5.47 -5.59 46.07
CA CYS A 97 -4.60 -6.14 45.04
C CYS A 97 -5.07 -7.53 44.63
N VAL A 98 -5.00 -7.85 43.34
CA VAL A 98 -5.48 -9.13 42.78
C VAL A 98 -4.45 -9.65 41.78
N ASN A 99 -4.03 -10.91 41.93
CA ASN A 99 -3.17 -11.57 40.93
C ASN A 99 -3.99 -11.86 39.67
N THR A 100 -3.39 -11.64 38.50
CA THR A 100 -4.05 -11.96 37.24
C THR A 100 -3.70 -13.39 36.77
N PRO A 101 -4.59 -14.03 35.99
CA PRO A 101 -4.36 -15.30 35.31
C PRO A 101 -3.02 -15.49 34.59
N HIS A 102 -2.41 -14.40 34.14
CA HIS A 102 -1.22 -14.40 33.29
C HIS A 102 0.07 -14.01 34.03
N GLY A 103 0.05 -13.98 35.37
CA GLY A 103 1.24 -13.66 36.19
C GLY A 103 1.41 -12.17 36.50
N GLY A 104 0.41 -11.35 36.15
CA GLY A 104 0.36 -9.93 36.46
C GLY A 104 -0.33 -9.63 37.79
N ILE A 105 -0.56 -8.34 38.04
CA ILE A 105 -1.24 -7.86 39.26
C ILE A 105 -2.08 -6.62 38.95
N HIS A 106 -3.33 -6.63 39.43
CA HIS A 106 -4.20 -5.46 39.49
C HIS A 106 -4.04 -4.77 40.85
N VAL A 107 -3.87 -3.44 40.84
CA VAL A 107 -3.91 -2.59 42.04
C VAL A 107 -5.06 -1.60 41.88
N TYR A 108 -6.09 -1.73 42.73
CA TYR A 108 -7.30 -0.90 42.67
C TYR A 108 -7.13 0.32 43.59
N VAL A 109 -7.37 1.53 43.07
CA VAL A 109 -7.38 2.77 43.88
C VAL A 109 -8.48 3.71 43.40
N THR A 110 -8.95 4.59 44.28
CA THR A 110 -9.74 5.75 43.86
C THR A 110 -8.86 7.00 43.86
N ALA A 111 -9.13 7.97 43.00
CA ALA A 111 -8.41 9.24 42.97
C ALA A 111 -9.34 10.40 42.58
N ASP A 112 -9.06 11.60 43.11
CA ASP A 112 -9.80 12.81 42.72
C ASP A 112 -9.48 13.23 41.29
N GLU A 113 -8.23 13.00 40.87
CA GLU A 113 -7.74 13.29 39.52
C GLU A 113 -7.44 11.99 38.78
N ILE A 114 -8.32 11.65 37.84
CA ILE A 114 -8.15 10.52 36.92
C ILE A 114 -8.18 11.02 35.48
N PRO A 115 -7.57 10.30 34.52
CA PRO A 115 -7.52 10.78 33.15
C PRO A 115 -8.89 10.69 32.45
N GLU A 116 -9.29 11.78 31.78
CA GLU A 116 -10.53 11.85 31.00
C GLU A 116 -10.52 10.91 29.77
N HIS A 117 -9.33 10.46 29.33
CA HIS A 117 -9.13 9.56 28.20
C HIS A 117 -8.10 8.46 28.50
N LYS A 118 -8.30 7.26 27.97
CA LYS A 118 -7.39 6.11 28.10
C LYS A 118 -6.05 6.39 27.43
N PHE A 119 -4.92 6.15 28.11
CA PHE A 119 -3.57 6.34 27.56
C PHE A 119 -2.63 5.14 27.72
N ASN A 120 -3.14 3.93 27.52
CA ASN A 120 -2.35 2.71 27.64
C ASN A 120 -1.31 2.57 26.52
N PRO A 121 -0.10 2.06 26.80
CA PRO A 121 0.39 1.67 28.14
C PRO A 121 0.79 2.88 28.98
N VAL A 122 0.73 2.76 30.31
CA VAL A 122 1.22 3.80 31.24
C VAL A 122 2.73 3.76 31.39
N PHE A 123 3.31 2.57 31.41
CA PHE A 123 4.75 2.37 31.49
C PHE A 123 5.26 1.50 30.35
N THR A 124 6.45 1.85 29.86
CA THR A 124 7.15 1.13 28.80
C THR A 124 8.55 0.72 29.25
N LYS A 125 8.99 -0.46 28.79
CA LYS A 125 10.36 -0.95 28.88
C LYS A 125 10.79 -1.43 27.50
N ASP A 126 11.92 -0.93 26.99
CA ASP A 126 12.43 -1.26 25.64
C ASP A 126 11.39 -1.08 24.52
N GLY A 127 10.52 -0.06 24.64
CA GLY A 127 9.46 0.25 23.68
C GLY A 127 8.20 -0.64 23.78
N LYS A 128 8.16 -1.61 24.70
CA LYS A 128 6.97 -2.44 24.97
C LYS A 128 6.22 -1.95 26.19
N GLY A 129 4.89 -1.93 26.14
CA GLY A 129 4.04 -1.62 27.29
C GLY A 129 4.10 -2.73 28.33
N ILE A 130 4.25 -2.36 29.61
CA ILE A 130 4.37 -3.33 30.73
C ILE A 130 3.31 -3.11 31.82
N ALA A 131 2.56 -2.02 31.74
CA ALA A 131 1.48 -1.71 32.66
C ALA A 131 0.47 -0.78 32.00
N ASP A 132 -0.81 -1.02 32.28
CA ASP A 132 -1.97 -0.30 31.80
C ASP A 132 -2.69 0.40 32.97
N LEU A 133 -3.45 1.47 32.68
CA LEU A 133 -4.31 2.13 33.66
C LEU A 133 -5.74 2.05 33.15
N GLN A 134 -6.52 1.19 33.79
CA GLN A 134 -7.93 1.03 33.47
C GLN A 134 -8.72 2.14 34.18
N SER A 135 -9.40 2.97 33.40
CA SER A 135 -10.23 4.11 33.80
C SER A 135 -11.53 4.13 32.97
N PHE A 136 -12.08 5.30 32.63
CA PHE A 136 -13.28 5.41 31.77
C PHE A 136 -13.14 4.60 30.47
N LYS A 137 -14.25 3.98 30.04
CA LYS A 137 -14.32 3.11 28.84
C LYS A 137 -13.38 1.90 28.90
N SER A 138 -13.08 1.42 30.11
CA SER A 138 -12.35 0.17 30.31
C SER A 138 -12.85 -0.54 31.56
N TYR A 139 -12.53 -1.83 31.69
CA TYR A 139 -12.90 -2.65 32.82
C TYR A 139 -11.84 -3.71 33.09
N VAL A 140 -11.87 -4.24 34.30
CA VAL A 140 -11.10 -5.42 34.69
C VAL A 140 -12.04 -6.53 35.13
N LEU A 141 -11.69 -7.79 34.88
CA LEU A 141 -12.40 -8.90 35.50
C LEU A 141 -12.18 -8.85 37.02
N GLY A 142 -13.24 -9.10 37.78
CA GLY A 142 -13.21 -9.04 39.23
C GLY A 142 -12.59 -10.28 39.86
N PRO A 143 -12.22 -10.20 41.16
CA PRO A 143 -11.75 -11.34 41.94
C PRO A 143 -12.59 -12.61 41.75
N GLU A 144 -11.92 -13.76 41.76
CA GLU A 144 -12.48 -15.11 41.60
C GLU A 144 -13.18 -15.37 40.26
N SER A 145 -13.05 -14.46 39.30
CA SER A 145 -13.37 -14.77 37.90
C SER A 145 -12.30 -15.69 37.32
N CYS A 146 -12.69 -16.71 36.56
CA CYS A 146 -11.77 -17.71 36.02
C CYS A 146 -11.83 -17.74 34.49
N ILE A 147 -10.68 -17.98 33.86
CA ILE A 147 -10.56 -18.05 32.40
C ILE A 147 -9.89 -19.36 32.03
N ASN A 148 -10.47 -20.06 31.05
CA ASN A 148 -9.83 -21.17 30.38
C ASN A 148 -9.01 -20.67 29.17
N HIS A 149 -7.73 -21.05 29.09
CA HIS A 149 -6.80 -20.56 28.07
C HIS A 149 -6.84 -21.33 26.75
N LYS A 150 -7.73 -22.31 26.60
CA LYS A 150 -7.90 -23.10 25.37
C LYS A 150 -8.25 -22.23 24.17
N GLN A 151 -9.04 -21.18 24.38
CA GLN A 151 -9.47 -20.23 23.36
C GLN A 151 -8.59 -18.96 23.31
N CYS A 152 -7.51 -18.93 24.09
CA CYS A 152 -6.61 -17.78 24.16
C CYS A 152 -5.73 -17.73 22.90
N ASN A 153 -5.81 -16.65 22.13
CA ASN A 153 -5.12 -16.49 20.84
C ASN A 153 -4.06 -15.38 20.83
N THR A 154 -3.85 -14.67 21.94
CA THR A 154 -2.89 -13.57 22.04
C THR A 154 -1.53 -14.06 22.52
N ASP A 155 -0.44 -13.44 22.05
CA ASP A 155 0.92 -13.78 22.49
C ASP A 155 1.22 -13.31 23.93
N LYS A 156 0.34 -12.47 24.49
CA LYS A 156 0.34 -12.12 25.92
C LYS A 156 -0.13 -13.26 26.83
N CYS A 157 -0.72 -14.31 26.26
CA CYS A 157 -1.24 -15.43 26.99
C CYS A 157 -0.18 -16.51 27.22
N LYS A 158 0.35 -16.59 28.45
CA LYS A 158 1.36 -17.60 28.82
C LYS A 158 0.92 -19.04 28.51
N TRP A 159 -0.38 -19.31 28.58
CA TRP A 159 -0.99 -20.63 28.42
C TRP A 159 -1.75 -20.76 27.09
N LYS A 160 -1.34 -20.01 26.06
CA LYS A 160 -2.01 -19.94 24.75
C LYS A 160 -2.35 -21.34 24.19
N GLY A 161 -3.64 -21.59 23.93
CA GLY A 161 -4.14 -22.83 23.35
C GLY A 161 -4.18 -24.04 24.30
N GLN A 162 -3.80 -23.87 25.57
CA GLN A 162 -3.81 -24.96 26.56
C GLN A 162 -5.16 -25.03 27.27
N ASP A 163 -5.70 -26.23 27.46
CA ASP A 163 -6.90 -26.48 28.26
C ASP A 163 -6.57 -26.36 29.76
N TYR A 164 -6.28 -25.13 30.17
CA TYR A 164 -5.80 -24.76 31.48
C TYR A 164 -6.61 -23.58 31.99
N THR A 165 -7.13 -23.68 33.22
CA THR A 165 -7.96 -22.63 33.81
C THR A 165 -7.23 -21.97 34.96
N THR A 166 -7.19 -20.63 34.96
CA THR A 166 -6.63 -19.84 36.06
C THR A 166 -7.57 -18.69 36.39
N CYS A 167 -7.53 -18.25 37.65
CA CYS A 167 -8.48 -17.26 38.16
C CYS A 167 -7.78 -15.98 38.61
N TYR A 168 -8.57 -14.91 38.74
CA TYR A 168 -8.15 -13.66 39.35
C TYR A 168 -8.13 -13.80 40.88
N THR A 169 -6.99 -14.13 41.47
CA THR A 169 -6.92 -14.46 42.91
C THR A 169 -6.63 -13.21 43.74
N PRO A 170 -7.51 -12.79 44.66
CA PRO A 170 -7.28 -11.65 45.53
C PRO A 170 -6.08 -11.92 46.45
N ILE A 171 -5.15 -10.97 46.53
CA ILE A 171 -4.00 -11.03 47.44
C ILE A 171 -4.43 -10.70 48.87
N ASN A 172 -5.43 -9.84 48.99
CA ASN A 172 -5.97 -9.37 50.25
C ASN A 172 -7.47 -9.06 50.09
N ASN A 173 -8.12 -8.73 51.19
CA ASN A 173 -9.52 -8.37 51.24
C ASN A 173 -9.73 -6.91 51.67
N ASN A 174 -8.78 -6.02 51.39
CA ASN A 174 -8.82 -4.62 51.82
C ASN A 174 -9.88 -3.80 51.06
N LYS A 175 -10.32 -2.68 51.64
CA LYS A 175 -11.14 -1.68 50.92
C LYS A 175 -10.28 -0.97 49.87
N ILE A 176 -10.90 -0.56 48.76
CA ILE A 176 -10.25 0.28 47.74
C ILE A 176 -10.03 1.65 48.37
N MET A 177 -8.77 2.09 48.43
CA MET A 177 -8.38 3.31 49.12
C MET A 177 -8.14 4.43 48.13
N LYS A 178 -8.33 5.66 48.61
CA LYS A 178 -8.02 6.87 47.87
C LYS A 178 -6.51 7.09 47.81
N ALA A 179 -5.97 7.38 46.63
CA ALA A 179 -4.55 7.61 46.38
C ALA A 179 -4.33 8.91 45.59
N ASP A 180 -3.18 9.56 45.83
CA ASP A 180 -2.63 10.53 44.88
C ASP A 180 -2.09 9.77 43.66
N LEU A 181 -2.91 9.63 42.62
CA LEU A 181 -2.57 8.85 41.44
C LEU A 181 -1.36 9.42 40.70
N LYS A 182 -1.20 10.74 40.61
CA LYS A 182 -0.03 11.37 39.98
C LYS A 182 1.23 11.13 40.81
N GLY A 183 1.16 11.29 42.13
CA GLY A 183 2.24 10.97 43.05
C GLY A 183 2.69 9.51 42.96
N LEU A 184 1.72 8.57 42.93
CA LEU A 184 1.99 7.14 42.78
C LEU A 184 2.69 6.82 41.45
N LEU A 185 2.24 7.41 40.34
CA LEU A 185 2.85 7.21 39.03
C LEU A 185 4.26 7.83 38.93
N LYS A 186 4.50 8.98 39.57
CA LYS A 186 5.85 9.58 39.68
C LYS A 186 6.79 8.69 40.48
N PHE A 187 6.34 8.19 41.63
CA PHE A 187 7.10 7.25 42.46
C PHE A 187 7.49 5.99 41.68
N LEU A 188 6.53 5.38 40.97
CA LEU A 188 6.78 4.22 40.11
C LEU A 188 7.81 4.57 39.02
N ALA A 189 7.63 5.68 38.30
CA ALA A 189 8.56 6.12 37.27
C ALA A 189 9.99 6.30 37.80
N GLU A 190 10.15 6.91 38.97
CA GLU A 190 11.45 7.14 39.61
C GLU A 190 12.17 5.83 39.94
N LYS A 191 11.48 4.88 40.57
CA LYS A 191 12.04 3.56 40.89
C LYS A 191 12.37 2.74 39.63
N GLY A 192 11.73 3.06 38.50
CA GLY A 192 11.85 2.34 37.24
C GLY A 192 13.04 2.73 36.38
N LYS A 193 13.57 3.95 36.57
CA LYS A 193 14.67 4.50 35.76
C LYS A 193 15.88 3.56 35.66
N ARG A 194 16.27 2.92 36.78
CA ARG A 194 17.40 1.99 36.84
C ARG A 194 17.20 0.71 36.01
N LEU A 195 15.96 0.37 35.68
CA LEU A 195 15.58 -0.82 34.90
C LEU A 195 15.17 -0.48 33.46
N GLY A 196 15.36 0.78 33.03
CA GLY A 196 14.91 1.25 31.73
C GLY A 196 13.37 1.33 31.61
N ILE A 197 12.67 1.43 32.75
CA ILE A 197 11.21 1.58 32.79
C ILE A 197 10.88 3.07 32.87
N GLU A 198 10.10 3.55 31.90
CA GLU A 198 9.68 4.94 31.81
C GLU A 198 8.17 5.07 31.64
N LEU A 199 7.61 6.23 32.02
CA LEU A 199 6.25 6.61 31.61
C LEU A 199 6.17 6.71 30.09
N SER A 200 5.09 6.20 29.50
CA SER A 200 4.79 6.42 28.08
C SER A 200 4.61 7.92 27.79
N SER A 201 4.71 8.33 26.52
CA SER A 201 4.57 9.76 26.16
C SER A 201 3.25 10.37 26.64
N SER A 202 2.16 9.62 26.56
CA SER A 202 0.83 10.07 26.96
C SER A 202 0.66 10.09 28.47
N ALA A 203 1.17 9.06 29.18
CA ALA A 203 1.18 9.04 30.63
C ALA A 203 2.07 10.14 31.21
N ARG A 204 3.24 10.38 30.62
CA ARG A 204 4.17 11.46 30.98
C ARG A 204 3.52 12.84 30.84
N ALA A 205 2.78 13.07 29.76
CA ALA A 205 2.05 14.31 29.53
C ALA A 205 0.91 14.54 30.55
N TRP A 206 0.31 13.47 31.09
CA TRP A 206 -0.75 13.57 32.10
C TRP A 206 -0.21 13.67 33.53
N VAL A 207 0.78 12.82 33.88
CA VAL A 207 1.41 12.75 35.22
C VAL A 207 2.19 14.01 35.56
N SER A 208 2.86 14.59 34.57
CA SER A 208 3.56 15.85 34.76
C SER A 208 2.59 17.01 34.94
N GLY A 209 1.27 16.80 34.66
CA GLY A 209 0.36 17.87 34.30
C GLY A 209 0.88 18.60 33.06
N GLY A 210 0.07 19.42 32.41
CA GLY A 210 0.69 20.67 31.97
C GLY A 210 1.12 21.33 33.27
N THR A 211 2.40 21.27 33.60
CA THR A 211 2.89 22.14 34.66
C THR A 211 2.53 23.54 34.21
N SER A 212 1.85 24.29 35.08
CA SER A 212 1.92 25.75 35.03
C SER A 212 3.36 26.17 34.83
N ASN A 213 4.34 25.43 35.39
CA ASN A 213 5.77 25.64 35.16
C ASN A 213 6.33 25.26 33.77
N GLU A 214 5.86 24.27 32.97
CA GLU A 214 6.35 24.09 31.57
C GLU A 214 5.64 25.04 30.61
N VAL A 215 4.38 25.36 30.89
CA VAL A 215 3.59 26.35 30.14
C VAL A 215 4.13 27.75 30.44
N GLU A 216 4.41 28.09 31.71
CA GLU A 216 5.14 29.29 32.12
C GLU A 216 6.56 29.26 31.61
N ASP A 217 7.32 28.17 31.69
CA ASP A 217 8.71 28.13 31.19
C ASP A 217 8.77 28.25 29.66
N ASP A 218 7.86 27.62 28.90
CA ASP A 218 7.74 27.81 27.46
C ASP A 218 7.27 29.24 27.11
N LEU A 219 6.34 29.81 27.89
CA LEU A 219 5.83 31.17 27.67
C LEU A 219 6.84 32.23 28.10
N GLU A 220 7.58 32.03 29.19
CA GLU A 220 8.68 32.86 29.71
C GLU A 220 9.84 32.84 28.72
N LYS A 221 10.28 31.65 28.27
CA LYS A 221 11.31 31.55 27.22
C LYS A 221 10.88 32.24 25.93
N LEU A 222 9.61 32.09 25.54
CA LEU A 222 9.06 32.75 24.38
C LEU A 222 8.99 34.27 24.59
N LYS A 223 8.59 34.74 25.78
CA LYS A 223 8.55 36.15 26.21
C LYS A 223 9.94 36.77 26.16
N GLU A 224 10.93 36.13 26.77
CA GLU A 224 12.33 36.56 26.78
C GLU A 224 12.92 36.64 25.36
N GLU A 225 12.58 35.68 24.50
CA GLU A 225 13.01 35.70 23.12
C GLU A 225 12.35 36.83 22.33
N MET A 226 11.04 36.98 22.45
CA MET A 226 10.23 37.97 21.75
C MET A 226 10.61 39.40 22.14
N ALA A 227 10.84 39.66 23.42
CA ALA A 227 11.22 40.97 23.96
C ALA A 227 12.52 41.54 23.35
N LYS A 228 13.39 40.70 22.76
CA LYS A 228 14.62 41.13 22.06
C LYS A 228 14.33 41.90 20.77
N TYR A 229 13.12 41.73 20.22
CA TYR A 229 12.72 42.27 18.92
C TYR A 229 11.56 43.26 19.00
N ASP A 230 11.18 43.69 20.20
CA ASP A 230 10.06 44.62 20.38
C ASP A 230 10.42 46.02 19.88
N ARG A 231 9.73 46.47 18.82
CA ARG A 231 9.95 47.80 18.23
C ARG A 231 9.45 48.94 19.14
N PHE A 232 8.52 48.63 20.03
CA PHE A 232 7.78 49.62 20.81
C PHE A 232 8.19 49.69 22.28
N LYS A 233 9.36 49.16 22.63
CA LYS A 233 9.87 49.13 24.00
C LYS A 233 9.79 50.51 24.66
N GLY A 234 9.00 50.61 25.73
CA GLY A 234 8.81 51.84 26.51
C GLY A 234 7.66 52.76 26.07
N LYS A 235 6.86 52.39 25.05
CA LYS A 235 5.62 53.11 24.68
C LYS A 235 4.41 52.57 25.43
N THR A 236 3.37 53.40 25.60
CA THR A 236 2.08 53.00 26.17
C THR A 236 1.27 52.15 25.18
N VAL A 237 0.33 51.33 25.67
CA VAL A 237 -0.52 50.46 24.84
C VAL A 237 -1.29 51.28 23.80
N GLU A 238 -1.78 52.46 24.17
CA GLU A 238 -2.54 53.37 23.30
C GLU A 238 -1.67 53.95 22.19
N ALA A 239 -0.43 54.36 22.51
CA ALA A 239 0.52 54.86 21.51
C ALA A 239 0.93 53.75 20.52
N ILE A 240 1.09 52.52 21.00
CA ILE A 240 1.34 51.34 20.15
C ILE A 240 0.15 51.09 19.24
N ARG A 241 -1.06 51.08 19.79
CA ARG A 241 -2.31 50.89 19.03
C ARG A 241 -2.43 51.91 17.91
N GLU A 242 -2.20 53.19 18.17
CA GLU A 242 -2.30 54.25 17.17
C GLU A 242 -1.29 54.06 16.01
N GLU A 243 -0.02 53.80 16.33
CA GLU A 243 1.03 53.62 15.32
C GLU A 243 0.79 52.36 14.47
N VAL A 244 0.48 51.23 15.12
CA VAL A 244 0.18 49.96 14.44
C VAL A 244 -1.05 50.10 13.55
N CYS A 245 -2.11 50.77 14.01
CA CYS A 245 -3.32 50.98 13.21
C CYS A 245 -3.07 51.86 11.98
N LYS A 246 -2.17 52.83 12.08
CA LYS A 246 -1.73 53.64 10.94
C LYS A 246 -0.95 52.78 9.93
N GLU A 247 -0.04 51.93 10.39
CA GLU A 247 0.74 51.02 9.54
C GLU A 247 -0.15 49.98 8.85
N ILE A 248 -1.02 49.29 9.59
CA ILE A 248 -1.99 48.33 9.05
C ILE A 248 -2.88 48.99 7.98
N SER A 249 -3.36 50.20 8.25
CA SER A 249 -4.20 50.93 7.28
C SER A 249 -3.43 51.28 6.01
N LYS A 250 -2.18 51.71 6.13
CA LYS A 250 -1.32 51.99 4.98
C LYS A 250 -1.05 50.72 4.16
N GLU A 251 -0.73 49.61 4.82
CA GLU A 251 -0.46 48.34 4.14
C GLU A 251 -1.71 47.79 3.43
N LEU A 252 -2.89 47.92 4.04
CA LEU A 252 -4.16 47.59 3.39
C LEU A 252 -4.41 48.40 2.11
N GLU A 253 -4.05 49.68 2.08
CA GLU A 253 -4.11 50.50 0.86
C GLU A 253 -3.12 50.00 -0.20
N GLU A 254 -1.89 49.65 0.17
CA GLU A 254 -0.87 49.11 -0.74
C GLU A 254 -1.21 47.71 -1.32
N LEU A 255 -2.13 46.99 -0.67
CA LEU A 255 -2.65 45.71 -1.14
C LEU A 255 -3.85 45.86 -2.08
N LYS A 256 -4.49 47.03 -2.17
CA LYS A 256 -5.59 47.27 -3.10
C LYS A 256 -5.11 47.06 -4.54
N GLY A 257 -5.86 46.24 -5.30
CA GLY A 257 -5.56 45.91 -6.69
C GLY A 257 -4.62 44.73 -6.91
N LYS A 258 -4.09 44.08 -5.87
CA LYS A 258 -3.32 42.82 -6.01
C LYS A 258 -4.24 41.61 -5.95
N ASP A 259 -4.31 40.86 -7.05
CA ASP A 259 -5.27 39.75 -7.19
C ASP A 259 -4.71 38.36 -6.82
N ASP A 260 -3.45 38.28 -6.39
CA ASP A 260 -2.84 37.00 -6.04
C ASP A 260 -3.34 36.44 -4.70
N LYS A 261 -3.33 35.10 -4.58
CA LYS A 261 -3.86 34.37 -3.41
C LYS A 261 -3.17 34.75 -2.09
N LYS A 262 -1.89 35.16 -2.11
CA LYS A 262 -1.11 35.51 -0.93
C LYS A 262 -1.53 36.89 -0.43
N SER A 263 -1.61 37.87 -1.33
CA SER A 263 -2.07 39.24 -1.02
C SER A 263 -3.51 39.23 -0.49
N LYS A 264 -4.42 38.45 -1.08
CA LYS A 264 -5.80 38.30 -0.57
C LYS A 264 -5.83 37.76 0.86
N LYS A 265 -5.07 36.69 1.13
CA LYS A 265 -5.01 36.08 2.46
C LYS A 265 -4.44 37.04 3.50
N TRP A 266 -3.40 37.80 3.14
CA TRP A 266 -2.80 38.79 4.02
C TRP A 266 -3.71 39.99 4.27
N SER A 267 -4.39 40.48 3.23
CA SER A 267 -5.42 41.52 3.35
C SER A 267 -6.57 41.09 4.27
N THR A 268 -6.97 39.81 4.25
CA THR A 268 -7.95 39.28 5.22
C THR A 268 -7.42 39.36 6.66
N ILE A 269 -6.16 38.96 6.88
CA ILE A 269 -5.53 39.01 8.21
C ILE A 269 -5.47 40.45 8.72
N LEU A 270 -5.00 41.39 7.90
CA LEU A 270 -4.90 42.81 8.25
C LEU A 270 -6.28 43.45 8.47
N THR A 271 -7.29 43.11 7.65
CA THR A 271 -8.66 43.60 7.83
C THR A 271 -9.24 43.12 9.16
N THR A 272 -9.08 41.83 9.49
CA THR A 272 -9.51 41.29 10.79
C THR A 272 -8.77 41.98 11.94
N ALA A 273 -7.45 42.11 11.85
CA ALA A 273 -6.67 42.79 12.88
C ALA A 273 -7.05 44.26 13.02
N LYS A 274 -7.32 44.99 11.92
CA LYS A 274 -7.81 46.37 11.96
C LYS A 274 -9.14 46.47 12.69
N SER A 275 -10.11 45.61 12.37
CA SER A 275 -11.42 45.64 13.04
C SER A 275 -11.33 45.37 14.55
N VAL A 276 -10.41 44.50 14.96
CA VAL A 276 -10.25 44.12 16.37
C VAL A 276 -9.40 45.15 17.12
N VAL A 277 -8.20 45.42 16.62
CA VAL A 277 -7.21 46.29 17.28
C VAL A 277 -7.57 47.76 17.13
N CYS A 278 -8.02 48.20 15.96
CA CYS A 278 -8.27 49.61 15.69
C CYS A 278 -9.71 49.99 16.03
N ASP A 279 -10.68 49.23 15.52
CA ASP A 279 -12.10 49.56 15.69
C ASP A 279 -12.68 49.02 17.01
N GLY A 280 -11.96 48.17 17.75
CA GLY A 280 -12.39 47.63 19.05
C GLY A 280 -13.53 46.62 18.96
N LYS A 281 -13.73 45.98 17.81
CA LYS A 281 -14.80 44.98 17.59
C LYS A 281 -14.40 43.61 18.12
N THR A 282 -15.40 42.84 18.56
CA THR A 282 -15.24 41.43 18.92
C THR A 282 -15.17 40.52 17.69
N TYR A 283 -14.75 39.26 17.84
CA TYR A 283 -14.79 38.31 16.72
C TYR A 283 -16.22 37.99 16.28
N ALA A 284 -17.16 37.98 17.23
CA ALA A 284 -18.59 37.87 16.95
C ALA A 284 -19.12 39.02 16.07
N ASP A 285 -18.74 40.27 16.35
CA ASP A 285 -19.20 41.45 15.60
C ASP A 285 -18.83 41.41 14.11
N ILE A 286 -17.72 40.73 13.78
CA ILE A 286 -17.23 40.60 12.40
C ILE A 286 -17.47 39.21 11.80
N GLY A 287 -18.19 38.33 12.51
CA GLY A 287 -18.62 37.01 12.01
C GLY A 287 -17.49 36.01 11.75
N ILE A 288 -16.39 36.05 12.52
CA ILE A 288 -15.24 35.15 12.34
C ILE A 288 -15.12 34.12 13.47
N ASP A 289 -14.67 32.91 13.14
CA ASP A 289 -14.29 31.91 14.15
C ASP A 289 -13.19 32.47 15.06
N ARG A 290 -13.36 32.30 16.37
CA ARG A 290 -12.43 32.80 17.40
C ARG A 290 -10.99 32.37 17.17
N SER A 291 -10.77 31.13 16.73
CA SER A 291 -9.42 30.62 16.47
C SER A 291 -8.76 31.26 15.24
N ARG A 292 -9.56 31.59 14.22
CA ARG A 292 -9.10 32.35 13.05
C ARG A 292 -8.86 33.82 13.39
N GLY A 293 -9.69 34.38 14.28
CA GLY A 293 -9.54 35.73 14.83
C GLY A 293 -8.22 35.90 15.57
N ASP A 294 -7.93 35.04 16.56
CA ASP A 294 -6.68 35.07 17.33
C ASP A 294 -5.45 34.91 16.42
N TRP A 295 -5.53 34.00 15.44
CA TRP A 295 -4.45 33.81 14.47
C TRP A 295 -4.17 35.08 13.65
N ALA A 296 -5.22 35.76 13.19
CA ALA A 296 -5.07 37.00 12.43
C ALA A 296 -4.50 38.12 13.32
N PHE A 297 -4.97 38.22 14.56
CA PHE A 297 -4.47 39.15 15.57
C PHE A 297 -2.95 38.97 15.77
N PHE A 298 -2.49 37.79 16.21
CA PHE A 298 -1.06 37.58 16.48
C PHE A 298 -0.21 37.77 15.24
N ARG A 299 -0.66 37.29 14.07
CA ARG A 299 0.08 37.45 12.83
C ARG A 299 0.27 38.90 12.43
N ALA A 300 -0.77 39.74 12.55
CA ALA A 300 -0.68 41.15 12.20
C ALA A 300 0.27 41.89 13.17
N LEU A 301 0.02 41.78 14.48
CA LEU A 301 0.81 42.51 15.49
C LEU A 301 2.29 42.10 15.49
N LEU A 302 2.59 40.80 15.45
CA LEU A 302 3.98 40.33 15.40
C LEU A 302 4.71 40.79 14.15
N THR A 303 4.03 40.82 13.00
CA THR A 303 4.63 41.30 11.74
C THR A 303 4.93 42.80 11.80
N HIS A 304 4.12 43.57 12.54
CA HIS A 304 4.35 45.00 12.79
C HIS A 304 5.34 45.28 13.93
N GLY A 305 5.96 44.23 14.51
CA GLY A 305 6.98 44.38 15.55
C GLY A 305 6.44 44.61 16.96
N VAL A 306 5.15 44.36 17.20
CA VAL A 306 4.59 44.27 18.55
C VAL A 306 4.82 42.85 19.05
N THR A 307 5.65 42.70 20.07
CA THR A 307 6.06 41.40 20.61
C THR A 307 5.86 41.29 22.12
N ASN A 308 5.41 42.36 22.78
CA ASN A 308 5.09 42.35 24.21
C ASN A 308 3.73 41.65 24.47
N LEU A 309 3.75 40.61 25.31
CA LEU A 309 2.57 39.84 25.73
C LEU A 309 1.53 40.70 26.47
N GLU A 310 1.97 41.67 27.28
CA GLU A 310 1.05 42.55 28.01
C GLU A 310 0.21 43.39 27.03
N VAL A 311 0.83 43.83 25.93
CA VAL A 311 0.14 44.57 24.86
C VAL A 311 -0.88 43.66 24.16
N PHE A 312 -0.59 42.37 24.00
CA PHE A 312 -1.56 41.43 23.42
C PHE A 312 -2.77 41.24 24.34
N GLU A 313 -2.56 41.05 25.63
CA GLU A 313 -3.64 40.86 26.60
C GLU A 313 -4.60 42.06 26.66
N HIS A 314 -4.09 43.28 26.47
CA HIS A 314 -4.90 44.50 26.45
C HIS A 314 -5.64 44.72 25.11
N LEU A 315 -5.09 44.24 23.99
CA LEU A 315 -5.65 44.48 22.65
C LEU A 315 -6.50 43.31 22.11
N LEU A 316 -6.41 42.13 22.72
CA LEU A 316 -7.27 40.99 22.38
C LEU A 316 -8.73 41.30 22.75
N PRO A 317 -9.70 40.90 21.91
CA PRO A 317 -11.10 41.13 22.20
C PRO A 317 -11.57 40.19 23.31
N SER A 318 -12.59 40.60 24.06
CA SER A 318 -13.12 39.85 25.21
C SER A 318 -13.66 38.45 24.86
N ASP A 319 -14.07 38.22 23.62
CA ASP A 319 -14.52 36.93 23.12
C ASP A 319 -13.39 36.05 22.55
N SER A 320 -12.13 36.47 22.71
CA SER A 320 -10.97 35.68 22.31
C SER A 320 -10.98 34.31 22.98
N LYS A 321 -10.55 33.29 22.21
CA LYS A 321 -10.38 31.94 22.73
C LYS A 321 -9.20 31.87 23.71
N VAL A 322 -8.33 32.86 23.69
CA VAL A 322 -7.29 33.13 24.69
C VAL A 322 -7.90 33.52 26.04
N PHE A 323 -9.20 33.73 26.23
CA PHE A 323 -9.74 33.99 27.58
C PHE A 323 -10.68 32.89 28.11
N ALA A 324 -10.91 31.82 27.34
CA ALA A 324 -11.90 30.78 27.64
C ALA A 324 -11.34 29.61 28.46
N PRO A 325 -11.91 29.18 29.61
CA PRO A 325 -11.28 28.26 30.59
C PRO A 325 -10.47 27.05 30.03
N LYS A 326 -9.29 26.75 30.64
CA LYS A 326 -8.34 25.66 30.29
C LYS A 326 -7.57 25.85 28.95
N TRP A 327 -7.07 27.05 28.66
CA TRP A 327 -6.59 27.45 27.33
C TRP A 327 -5.08 27.76 27.20
N ASP A 328 -4.28 27.66 28.26
CA ASP A 328 -2.87 28.10 28.24
C ASP A 328 -2.05 27.42 27.13
N LYS A 329 -2.32 26.13 26.87
CA LYS A 329 -1.72 25.38 25.76
C LYS A 329 -2.13 25.91 24.38
N TYR A 330 -3.36 26.41 24.23
CA TYR A 330 -3.84 26.98 22.98
C TYR A 330 -3.16 28.33 22.70
N TYR A 331 -3.03 29.20 23.70
CA TYR A 331 -2.37 30.49 23.55
C TYR A 331 -0.90 30.33 23.18
N ILE A 332 -0.13 29.56 23.95
CA ILE A 332 1.29 29.31 23.67
C ILE A 332 1.46 28.68 22.28
N HIS A 333 0.65 27.68 21.93
CA HIS A 333 0.76 27.03 20.62
C HIS A 333 0.45 27.97 19.46
N THR A 334 -0.58 28.81 19.60
CA THR A 334 -0.97 29.77 18.56
C THR A 334 0.07 30.87 18.42
N LEU A 335 0.54 31.41 19.55
CA LEU A 335 1.57 32.45 19.61
C LEU A 335 2.91 31.94 19.07
N LYS A 336 3.38 30.78 19.52
CA LYS A 336 4.63 30.15 19.06
C LYS A 336 4.63 29.92 17.55
N LYS A 337 3.50 29.45 17.00
CA LYS A 337 3.36 29.30 15.53
C LYS A 337 3.38 30.63 14.79
N ALA A 338 2.70 31.65 15.32
CA ALA A 338 2.71 32.98 14.72
C ALA A 338 4.13 33.59 14.78
N TRP A 339 4.82 33.41 15.91
CA TRP A 339 6.20 33.83 16.15
C TRP A 339 7.18 33.16 15.18
N GLU A 340 7.11 31.84 15.00
CA GLU A 340 7.99 31.11 14.07
C GLU A 340 7.93 31.65 12.62
N LEU A 341 6.76 32.16 12.21
CA LEU A 341 6.57 32.76 10.89
C LEU A 341 6.98 34.23 10.80
N SER A 342 6.94 35.00 11.90
CA SER A 342 7.26 36.43 11.92
C SER A 342 8.71 36.72 12.32
N LYS A 343 9.31 35.85 13.15
CA LYS A 343 10.67 35.97 13.66
C LYS A 343 11.74 36.25 12.59
N PRO A 344 11.75 35.56 11.42
CA PRO A 344 12.79 35.80 10.42
C PRO A 344 12.89 37.28 10.00
N ALA A 345 11.75 37.93 9.76
CA ALA A 345 11.69 39.33 9.35
C ALA A 345 12.20 40.27 10.45
N LEU A 346 11.74 40.07 11.68
CA LEU A 346 12.14 40.86 12.85
C LEU A 346 13.64 40.69 13.16
N GLU A 347 14.13 39.46 13.10
CA GLU A 347 15.55 39.14 13.31
C GLU A 347 16.44 39.80 12.24
N PHE A 348 15.97 39.83 10.99
CA PHE A 348 16.65 40.51 9.90
C PHE A 348 16.68 42.02 10.11
N GLN A 349 15.54 42.64 10.40
CA GLN A 349 15.43 44.09 10.66
C GLN A 349 16.36 44.52 11.81
N ALA A 350 16.44 43.72 12.89
CA ALA A 350 17.33 43.99 14.01
C ALA A 350 18.82 43.84 13.65
N LYS A 351 19.22 42.76 12.96
CA LYS A 351 20.63 42.45 12.67
C LYS A 351 21.21 43.23 11.49
N ALA A 352 20.38 43.60 10.51
CA ALA A 352 20.81 44.30 9.30
C ALA A 352 20.86 45.83 9.49
N LYS A 353 20.34 46.37 10.60
CA LYS A 353 20.35 47.81 10.87
C LYS A 353 21.77 48.38 10.84
N GLY A 354 21.99 49.39 10.00
CA GLY A 354 23.28 50.07 9.84
C GLY A 354 24.37 49.25 9.12
N LYS A 355 24.02 48.09 8.54
CA LYS A 355 24.97 47.24 7.79
C LYS A 355 25.01 47.60 6.31
N LYS A 356 26.15 47.36 5.66
CA LYS A 356 26.29 47.50 4.20
C LYS A 356 25.55 46.36 3.48
N GLU A 357 25.16 46.59 2.22
CA GLU A 357 24.37 45.63 1.42
C GLU A 357 24.95 44.21 1.44
N LYS A 358 26.27 44.05 1.22
CA LYS A 358 26.93 42.74 1.20
C LYS A 358 26.80 41.99 2.54
N GLU A 359 26.93 42.70 3.66
CA GLU A 359 26.79 42.12 5.00
C GLU A 359 25.33 41.77 5.29
N ALA A 360 24.39 42.65 4.91
CA ALA A 360 22.97 42.39 5.06
C ALA A 360 22.51 41.19 4.21
N LYS A 361 23.03 40.99 2.98
CA LYS A 361 22.76 39.78 2.19
C LYS A 361 23.24 38.51 2.90
N LYS A 362 24.42 38.54 3.53
CA LYS A 362 24.94 37.40 4.29
C LYS A 362 24.05 37.07 5.50
N ILE A 363 23.56 38.08 6.20
CA ILE A 363 22.61 37.93 7.30
C ILE A 363 21.29 37.33 6.79
N ALA A 364 20.75 37.85 5.68
CA ALA A 364 19.53 37.35 5.06
C ALA A 364 19.65 35.86 4.69
N LYS A 365 20.74 35.46 4.01
CA LYS A 365 21.00 34.05 3.64
C LYS A 365 20.93 33.14 4.86
N SER A 366 21.67 33.47 5.93
CA SER A 366 21.68 32.69 7.17
C SER A 366 20.32 32.59 7.85
N ILE A 367 19.56 33.69 7.91
CA ILE A 367 18.21 33.71 8.50
C ILE A 367 17.24 32.86 7.67
N ILE A 368 17.30 32.95 6.33
CA ILE A 368 16.44 32.16 5.43
C ILE A 368 16.77 30.68 5.57
N THR A 369 18.05 30.29 5.52
CA THR A 369 18.51 28.92 5.75
C THR A 369 17.97 28.37 7.07
N GLY A 370 18.16 29.12 8.17
CA GLY A 370 17.66 28.73 9.49
C GLY A 370 16.13 28.65 9.58
N ALA A 371 15.42 29.58 8.95
CA ALA A 371 13.95 29.58 8.91
C ALA A 371 13.41 28.34 8.19
N ILE A 372 13.97 28.00 7.03
CA ILE A 372 13.55 26.83 6.25
C ILE A 372 13.77 25.54 7.04
N LEU A 373 14.96 25.37 7.64
CA LEU A 373 15.30 24.18 8.42
C LEU A 373 14.41 24.01 9.67
N ARG A 374 13.89 25.11 10.22
CA ARG A 374 12.88 25.09 11.31
C ARG A 374 11.49 24.73 10.81
N LEU A 375 11.04 25.35 9.72
CA LEU A 375 9.69 25.19 9.18
C LEU A 375 9.48 23.83 8.51
N HIS A 376 10.55 23.22 7.99
CA HIS A 376 10.50 22.00 7.20
C HIS A 376 11.52 20.98 7.68
N LYS A 377 11.06 19.72 7.81
CA LYS A 377 11.96 18.59 7.99
C LYS A 377 12.46 18.14 6.62
N ILE A 378 13.64 18.63 6.25
CA ILE A 378 14.28 18.36 4.95
C ILE A 378 15.36 17.30 5.12
N LYS A 379 15.48 16.40 4.15
CA LYS A 379 16.61 15.49 3.99
C LYS A 379 17.10 15.56 2.54
N THR A 380 18.41 15.69 2.37
CA THR A 380 19.05 15.52 1.07
C THR A 380 19.66 14.14 1.01
N PHE A 381 19.01 13.22 0.31
CA PHE A 381 19.52 11.85 0.22
C PHE A 381 20.68 11.77 -0.77
N TYR A 382 21.70 11.01 -0.40
CA TYR A 382 22.80 10.68 -1.29
C TYR A 382 23.12 9.19 -1.21
N GLN A 383 23.67 8.65 -2.30
CA GLN A 383 24.18 7.28 -2.34
C GLN A 383 25.67 7.32 -2.66
N VAL A 384 26.43 6.43 -2.03
CA VAL A 384 27.85 6.23 -2.34
C VAL A 384 27.95 5.02 -3.26
N THR A 385 28.42 5.22 -4.48
CA THR A 385 28.68 4.14 -5.45
C THR A 385 30.18 4.12 -5.76
N GLY A 386 30.88 3.11 -5.23
CA GLY A 386 32.35 3.06 -5.31
C GLY A 386 32.99 4.25 -4.57
N HIS A 387 33.69 5.12 -5.30
CA HIS A 387 34.35 6.31 -4.76
C HIS A 387 33.55 7.62 -4.92
N ASN A 388 32.39 7.59 -5.59
CA ASN A 388 31.62 8.80 -5.90
C ASN A 388 30.34 8.88 -5.05
N GLN A 389 30.07 10.08 -4.53
CA GLN A 389 28.82 10.41 -3.85
C GLN A 389 27.84 11.01 -4.87
N ALA A 390 26.75 10.30 -5.16
CA ALA A 390 25.68 10.77 -6.02
C ALA A 390 24.53 11.31 -5.16
N VAL A 391 24.24 12.61 -5.28
CA VAL A 391 23.06 13.20 -4.62
C VAL A 391 21.80 12.76 -5.37
N ILE A 392 20.88 12.12 -4.64
CA ILE A 392 19.62 11.61 -5.16
C ILE A 392 18.60 12.76 -5.33
N GLY A 393 18.53 13.65 -4.35
CA GLY A 393 17.64 14.82 -4.38
C GLY A 393 17.34 15.38 -3.00
N VAL A 394 16.61 16.51 -2.97
CA VAL A 394 16.18 17.16 -1.74
C VAL A 394 14.72 16.80 -1.46
N PHE A 395 14.43 16.30 -0.27
CA PHE A 395 13.10 15.81 0.10
C PHE A 395 12.55 16.50 1.35
N LYS A 396 11.23 16.69 1.39
CA LYS A 396 10.50 17.22 2.55
C LYS A 396 9.60 16.15 3.14
N TRP A 397 9.59 16.06 4.47
CA TRP A 397 8.68 15.19 5.19
C TRP A 397 7.23 15.66 5.10
N ASP A 398 6.35 14.80 4.61
CA ASP A 398 4.90 14.97 4.69
C ASP A 398 4.35 14.08 5.81
N LYS A 399 4.02 14.70 6.95
CA LYS A 399 3.46 13.98 8.10
C LYS A 399 2.11 13.31 7.78
N LYS A 400 1.27 13.95 6.95
CA LYS A 400 -0.05 13.41 6.64
C LYS A 400 0.06 12.14 5.81
N LYS A 401 1.00 12.10 4.87
CA LYS A 401 1.22 10.93 4.00
C LYS A 401 2.23 9.92 4.56
N GLY A 402 3.08 10.32 5.52
CA GLY A 402 4.10 9.45 6.08
C GLY A 402 5.29 9.23 5.13
N VAL A 403 5.54 10.18 4.22
CA VAL A 403 6.57 10.04 3.17
C VAL A 403 7.48 11.24 3.07
N TYR A 404 8.68 11.02 2.52
CA TYR A 404 9.53 12.09 2.02
C TYR A 404 9.22 12.34 0.54
N THR A 405 8.79 13.55 0.20
CA THR A 405 8.46 13.94 -1.19
C THR A 405 9.57 14.81 -1.79
N PRO A 406 9.87 14.68 -3.10
CA PRO A 406 10.80 15.58 -3.78
C PRO A 406 10.42 17.05 -3.58
N PHE A 407 11.39 17.87 -3.20
CA PHE A 407 11.15 19.23 -2.73
C PHE A 407 12.07 20.28 -3.37
N ASP A 408 12.88 19.95 -4.38
CA ASP A 408 13.83 20.90 -4.99
C ASP A 408 13.17 22.20 -5.50
N LYS A 409 12.10 22.06 -6.31
CA LYS A 409 11.34 23.21 -6.84
C LYS A 409 10.60 23.96 -5.73
N GLY A 410 10.05 23.21 -4.77
CA GLY A 410 9.34 23.77 -3.61
C GLY A 410 10.26 24.58 -2.71
N LEU A 411 11.44 24.04 -2.39
CA LEU A 411 12.46 24.69 -1.58
C LEU A 411 12.89 26.03 -2.18
N ARG A 412 13.19 26.06 -3.48
CA ARG A 412 13.55 27.31 -4.19
C ARG A 412 12.43 28.33 -4.17
N LYS A 413 11.17 27.89 -4.15
CA LYS A 413 10.01 28.76 -4.02
C LYS A 413 9.92 29.32 -2.59
N GLU A 414 10.03 28.48 -1.57
CA GLU A 414 10.01 28.90 -0.16
C GLU A 414 11.16 29.86 0.19
N ILE A 415 12.37 29.64 -0.35
CA ILE A 415 13.50 30.57 -0.21
C ILE A 415 13.10 31.98 -0.67
N ARG A 416 12.47 32.08 -1.85
CA ARG A 416 12.01 33.38 -2.38
C ARG A 416 10.88 33.96 -1.53
N GLU A 417 9.93 33.13 -1.12
CA GLU A 417 8.78 33.58 -0.31
C GLU A 417 9.22 34.13 1.05
N ILE A 418 10.19 33.51 1.71
CA ILE A 418 10.76 34.02 2.97
C ILE A 418 11.59 35.28 2.70
N ALA A 419 12.39 35.31 1.63
CA ALA A 419 13.18 36.50 1.28
C ALA A 419 12.29 37.73 1.00
N GLU A 420 11.12 37.55 0.39
CA GLU A 420 10.11 38.60 0.25
C GLU A 420 9.58 39.07 1.62
N MET A 421 9.31 38.15 2.55
CA MET A 421 8.81 38.48 3.89
C MET A 421 9.84 39.20 4.76
N LEU A 422 11.13 39.02 4.53
CA LEU A 422 12.16 39.78 5.25
C LEU A 422 12.11 41.29 4.95
N GLU A 423 11.23 41.73 4.05
CA GLU A 423 11.12 43.11 3.59
C GLU A 423 12.50 43.65 3.27
N ILE A 424 13.19 42.96 2.37
CA ILE A 424 14.36 43.50 1.70
C ILE A 424 13.87 44.66 0.80
N ARG A 425 13.44 45.75 1.44
CA ARG A 425 12.91 47.00 0.92
C ARG A 425 13.52 48.08 1.77
N SER A 426 14.34 48.90 1.13
CA SER A 426 15.19 49.85 1.81
C SER A 426 14.44 51.03 2.39
N PHE A 427 14.82 51.43 3.59
CA PHE A 427 14.58 52.78 4.07
C PHE A 427 15.66 53.78 3.62
N ASP A 428 16.81 53.35 3.05
CA ASP A 428 17.79 54.33 2.53
C ASP A 428 18.86 53.85 1.49
N ARG A 429 18.71 52.67 0.89
CA ARG A 429 19.47 52.10 -0.27
C ARG A 429 19.07 50.63 -0.40
N THR A 430 18.42 50.28 -1.51
CA THR A 430 17.85 48.96 -1.83
C THR A 430 18.90 47.86 -1.70
N LEU A 431 18.69 46.91 -0.78
CA LEU A 431 19.14 45.56 -1.05
C LEU A 431 18.32 45.08 -2.24
N ALA A 432 18.98 44.83 -3.38
CA ALA A 432 18.34 44.16 -4.49
C ALA A 432 17.76 42.82 -4.00
N GLN A 433 16.56 42.46 -4.48
CA GLN A 433 15.99 41.12 -4.36
C GLN A 433 17.10 40.06 -4.49
N LEU A 434 17.00 38.97 -3.73
CA LEU A 434 17.98 37.88 -3.87
C LEU A 434 18.11 37.50 -5.34
N SER A 435 19.34 37.57 -5.86
CA SER A 435 19.61 37.14 -7.23
C SER A 435 19.35 35.65 -7.35
N LYS A 436 19.24 35.14 -8.59
CA LYS A 436 19.16 33.69 -8.82
C LYS A 436 20.32 32.96 -8.14
N ARG A 437 21.53 33.53 -8.21
CA ARG A 437 22.73 33.00 -7.57
C ARG A 437 22.61 32.96 -6.05
N ASP A 438 22.04 33.99 -5.43
CA ASP A 438 21.83 33.99 -3.98
C ASP A 438 20.84 32.89 -3.53
N VAL A 439 19.79 32.65 -4.33
CA VAL A 439 18.85 31.55 -4.10
C VAL A 439 19.51 30.19 -4.30
N ASP A 440 20.38 30.05 -5.31
CA ASP A 440 21.18 28.85 -5.55
C ASP A 440 22.12 28.59 -4.36
N ASP A 441 22.83 29.61 -3.86
CA ASP A 441 23.73 29.48 -2.71
C ASP A 441 22.99 28.99 -1.45
N ILE A 442 21.81 29.56 -1.14
CA ILE A 442 20.99 29.11 0.01
C ILE A 442 20.50 27.67 -0.22
N PHE A 443 20.09 27.35 -1.44
CA PHE A 443 19.64 26.01 -1.79
C PHE A 443 20.76 24.97 -1.58
N ASP A 444 21.97 25.27 -2.03
CA ASP A 444 23.13 24.40 -1.89
C ASP A 444 23.58 24.30 -0.42
N GLU A 445 23.53 25.40 0.35
CA GLU A 445 23.80 25.36 1.80
C GLU A 445 22.79 24.45 2.54
N ILE A 446 21.49 24.57 2.25
CA ILE A 446 20.47 23.70 2.84
C ILE A 446 20.69 22.24 2.42
N LYS A 447 21.05 22.02 1.15
CA LYS A 447 21.36 20.69 0.63
C LYS A 447 22.49 20.06 1.43
N ASP A 448 23.59 20.78 1.63
CA ASP A 448 24.77 20.34 2.38
C ASP A 448 24.46 20.08 3.87
N LEU A 449 23.75 21.01 4.52
CA LEU A 449 23.33 20.89 5.93
C LEU A 449 22.35 19.73 6.18
N THR A 450 21.68 19.25 5.13
CA THR A 450 20.68 18.17 5.22
C THR A 450 21.15 16.88 4.56
N LEU A 451 22.41 16.79 4.14
CA LEU A 451 22.99 15.58 3.55
C LEU A 451 22.80 14.40 4.50
N THR A 452 22.06 13.41 4.02
CA THR A 452 21.72 12.21 4.75
C THR A 452 22.02 11.02 3.84
N PRO A 453 22.80 10.01 4.29
CA PRO A 453 22.93 8.77 3.53
C PRO A 453 21.55 8.22 3.20
N LEU A 454 21.33 7.83 1.96
CA LEU A 454 20.14 7.07 1.59
C LEU A 454 20.15 5.79 2.44
N PRO A 455 19.16 5.58 3.32
CA PRO A 455 19.12 4.35 4.11
C PRO A 455 19.02 3.15 3.17
N LYS A 456 19.46 1.98 3.63
CA LYS A 456 19.09 0.72 2.96
C LYS A 456 17.57 0.73 2.84
N GLU A 457 17.09 0.68 1.61
CA GLU A 457 15.73 1.08 1.25
C GLU A 457 14.73 0.28 2.08
N PRO A 458 14.02 0.92 3.02
CA PRO A 458 13.02 0.18 3.78
C PRO A 458 11.93 -0.19 2.77
N LEU A 459 11.61 -1.48 2.69
CA LEU A 459 10.62 -2.03 1.76
C LEU A 459 9.22 -1.58 2.22
N ARG A 460 8.93 -0.29 2.11
CA ARG A 460 7.76 0.35 2.70
C ARG A 460 6.88 0.99 1.64
N ILE A 461 5.58 0.89 1.86
CA ILE A 461 4.57 1.68 1.16
C ILE A 461 3.64 2.30 2.21
N ALA A 462 3.45 3.62 2.12
CA ALA A 462 2.47 4.33 2.91
C ALA A 462 1.12 4.29 2.19
N PHE A 463 0.07 4.02 2.95
CA PHE A 463 -1.33 4.00 2.53
C PHE A 463 -2.09 5.14 3.20
N LYS A 464 -3.38 5.31 3.00
CA LYS A 464 -4.15 6.38 3.68
C LYS A 464 -4.14 6.20 5.20
N ASN A 465 -4.37 4.97 5.69
CA ASN A 465 -4.57 4.64 7.10
C ASN A 465 -3.33 4.08 7.83
N GLY A 466 -2.24 3.77 7.13
CA GLY A 466 -0.98 3.35 7.78
C GLY A 466 0.17 3.18 6.80
N THR A 467 1.23 2.51 7.24
CA THR A 467 2.43 2.24 6.45
C THR A 467 2.77 0.76 6.60
N LEU A 468 2.85 0.07 5.48
CA LEU A 468 3.26 -1.31 5.40
C LEU A 468 4.79 -1.38 5.22
N GLU A 469 5.45 -2.26 5.96
CA GLU A 469 6.87 -2.61 5.80
C GLU A 469 7.01 -4.11 5.57
N TRP A 470 7.69 -4.49 4.48
CA TRP A 470 8.12 -5.85 4.25
C TRP A 470 9.42 -6.13 4.98
N THR A 471 9.47 -7.25 5.70
CA THR A 471 10.65 -7.73 6.43
C THR A 471 10.89 -9.20 6.13
N ASP A 472 12.07 -9.71 6.48
CA ASP A 472 12.40 -11.13 6.36
C ASP A 472 11.47 -12.03 7.19
N LYS A 473 10.79 -11.48 8.21
CA LYS A 473 9.86 -12.19 9.10
C LYS A 473 8.38 -11.97 8.72
N GLY A 474 8.09 -11.32 7.59
CA GLY A 474 6.73 -10.98 7.18
C GLY A 474 6.48 -9.47 7.16
N ILE A 475 5.25 -9.05 7.45
CA ILE A 475 4.81 -7.65 7.33
C ILE A 475 4.79 -6.96 8.69
N ILE A 476 5.23 -5.71 8.75
CA ILE A 476 4.98 -4.81 9.89
C ILE A 476 4.04 -3.69 9.43
N TRP A 477 3.08 -3.31 10.28
CA TRP A 477 2.16 -2.21 10.04
C TRP A 477 2.38 -1.09 11.05
N TYR A 478 2.44 0.15 10.56
CA TYR A 478 2.53 1.36 11.36
C TYR A 478 1.28 2.21 11.11
N ASP A 479 0.49 2.46 12.14
CA ASP A 479 -0.72 3.27 12.02
C ASP A 479 -0.41 4.69 11.53
N ALA A 480 -1.33 5.31 10.78
CA ALA A 480 -1.16 6.68 10.30
C ALA A 480 -0.89 7.71 11.43
N LYS A 481 -1.41 7.45 12.63
CA LYS A 481 -1.17 8.28 13.83
C LYS A 481 0.28 8.22 14.34
N GLU A 482 1.00 7.14 14.02
CA GLU A 482 2.37 6.87 14.47
C GLU A 482 3.43 7.36 13.47
N ARG A 483 3.00 7.93 12.33
CA ARG A 483 3.88 8.45 11.29
C ARG A 483 4.94 9.38 11.85
N SER A 484 6.19 9.02 11.61
CA SER A 484 7.35 9.77 12.06
C SER A 484 8.42 9.85 10.96
N PRO A 485 9.28 10.87 10.98
CA PRO A 485 10.42 10.95 10.06
C PRO A 485 11.46 9.81 10.18
N LYS A 486 11.31 8.92 11.18
CA LYS A 486 12.15 7.74 11.38
C LYS A 486 11.57 6.51 10.66
N VAL A 487 10.24 6.39 10.63
CA VAL A 487 9.50 5.32 9.97
C VAL A 487 8.76 5.94 8.79
N TYR A 488 9.48 6.12 7.69
CA TYR A 488 8.96 6.74 6.48
C TYR A 488 9.03 5.82 5.27
N SER A 489 8.16 6.09 4.31
CA SER A 489 8.15 5.51 2.96
C SER A 489 8.55 6.58 1.93
N PHE A 490 8.95 6.15 0.73
CA PHE A 490 9.07 7.02 -0.45
C PHE A 490 7.81 6.96 -1.34
N TYR A 491 6.96 5.97 -1.12
CA TYR A 491 5.74 5.70 -1.89
C TYR A 491 4.51 5.93 -1.02
N TYR A 492 3.57 6.75 -1.51
CA TYR A 492 2.26 6.96 -0.88
C TYR A 492 1.14 6.59 -1.85
N LEU A 493 0.36 5.56 -1.52
CA LEU A 493 -0.83 5.16 -2.26
C LEU A 493 -2.09 5.66 -1.51
N PRO A 494 -3.04 6.33 -2.18
CA PRO A 494 -4.18 6.96 -1.52
C PRO A 494 -5.31 5.99 -1.12
N TRP A 495 -5.00 4.70 -0.91
CA TRP A 495 -5.95 3.63 -0.61
C TRP A 495 -5.91 3.22 0.85
N GLU A 496 -6.99 2.64 1.36
CA GLU A 496 -7.04 2.06 2.69
C GLU A 496 -6.72 0.57 2.65
N VAL A 497 -5.94 0.11 3.62
CA VAL A 497 -5.60 -1.31 3.79
C VAL A 497 -6.31 -1.82 5.03
N LYS A 498 -7.11 -2.88 4.90
CA LYS A 498 -7.75 -3.54 6.06
C LYS A 498 -6.74 -4.45 6.73
N PHE A 499 -5.82 -3.89 7.53
CA PHE A 499 -4.70 -4.63 8.09
C PHE A 499 -5.14 -5.76 9.03
N GLU A 500 -6.28 -5.62 9.71
CA GLU A 500 -6.87 -6.67 10.55
C GLU A 500 -7.20 -7.95 9.76
N GLU A 501 -7.38 -7.83 8.43
CA GLU A 501 -7.55 -8.97 7.55
C GLU A 501 -6.22 -9.62 7.17
N ILE A 502 -5.18 -8.83 6.98
CA ILE A 502 -3.82 -9.31 6.66
C ILE A 502 -3.20 -10.00 7.89
N GLU A 503 -3.43 -9.46 9.09
CA GLU A 503 -2.89 -9.98 10.35
C GLU A 503 -3.24 -11.47 10.57
N LYS A 504 -4.43 -11.89 10.11
CA LYS A 504 -4.89 -13.30 10.19
C LYS A 504 -3.98 -14.28 9.45
N PHE A 505 -3.13 -13.80 8.54
CA PHE A 505 -2.26 -14.62 7.71
C PHE A 505 -0.77 -14.56 8.11
N MET A 506 -0.37 -13.70 9.05
CA MET A 506 1.05 -13.45 9.34
C MET A 506 1.83 -14.66 9.86
N ASN A 507 1.17 -15.68 10.39
CA ASN A 507 1.79 -16.92 10.91
C ASN A 507 1.12 -18.18 10.35
N LYS A 508 0.51 -18.09 9.17
CA LYS A 508 -0.18 -19.18 8.51
C LYS A 508 0.35 -19.33 7.08
N GLU A 509 0.41 -20.57 6.60
CA GLU A 509 0.53 -20.82 5.17
C GLU A 509 -0.72 -20.31 4.44
N ILE A 510 -0.50 -19.49 3.41
CA ILE A 510 -1.57 -18.85 2.64
C ILE A 510 -1.88 -19.71 1.42
N THR A 511 -3.12 -20.18 1.30
CA THR A 511 -3.58 -20.96 0.14
C THR A 511 -4.33 -20.10 -0.88
N VAL A 512 -4.53 -20.60 -2.10
CA VAL A 512 -5.38 -19.92 -3.11
C VAL A 512 -6.82 -19.75 -2.60
N LYS A 513 -7.32 -20.75 -1.87
CA LYS A 513 -8.65 -20.70 -1.24
C LYS A 513 -8.77 -19.59 -0.21
N ASP A 514 -7.74 -19.37 0.60
CA ASP A 514 -7.71 -18.24 1.56
C ASP A 514 -7.83 -16.88 0.84
N ILE A 515 -7.14 -16.73 -0.29
CA ILE A 515 -7.20 -15.52 -1.12
C ILE A 515 -8.59 -15.36 -1.74
N GLU A 516 -9.20 -16.44 -2.19
CA GLU A 516 -10.55 -16.44 -2.76
C GLU A 516 -11.62 -16.02 -1.74
N GLU A 517 -11.58 -16.60 -0.54
CA GLU A 517 -12.49 -16.25 0.56
C GLU A 517 -12.32 -14.78 0.99
N LEU A 518 -11.08 -14.28 1.03
CA LEU A 518 -10.79 -12.88 1.32
C LEU A 518 -11.33 -11.96 0.21
N ALA A 519 -11.04 -12.27 -1.04
CA ALA A 519 -11.47 -11.49 -2.21
C ALA A 519 -13.00 -11.46 -2.33
N SER A 520 -13.68 -12.59 -2.09
CA SER A 520 -15.14 -12.69 -2.11
C SER A 520 -15.81 -11.76 -1.10
N ARG A 521 -15.13 -11.44 0.01
CA ARG A 521 -15.66 -10.56 1.05
C ARG A 521 -15.27 -9.10 0.86
N LEU A 522 -14.08 -8.83 0.34
CA LEU A 522 -13.54 -7.46 0.26
C LEU A 522 -13.73 -6.80 -1.10
N CYS A 523 -13.71 -7.59 -2.18
CA CYS A 523 -13.80 -7.10 -3.55
C CYS A 523 -14.50 -8.13 -4.48
N PRO A 524 -15.74 -8.55 -4.18
CA PRO A 524 -16.43 -9.63 -4.90
C PRO A 524 -16.58 -9.35 -6.39
N LYS A 525 -16.86 -8.10 -6.78
CA LYS A 525 -17.04 -7.75 -8.20
C LYS A 525 -15.74 -7.92 -8.97
N ASN A 526 -14.62 -7.57 -8.36
CA ASN A 526 -13.31 -7.71 -8.98
C ASN A 526 -12.81 -9.15 -9.01
N LEU A 527 -13.13 -9.95 -7.99
CA LEU A 527 -12.89 -11.39 -8.03
C LEU A 527 -13.63 -12.03 -9.22
N GLU A 528 -14.92 -11.73 -9.37
CA GLU A 528 -15.72 -12.26 -10.48
C GLU A 528 -15.19 -11.77 -11.83
N THR A 529 -14.84 -10.49 -11.93
CA THR A 529 -14.21 -9.91 -13.12
C THR A 529 -12.90 -10.63 -13.48
N PHE A 530 -12.03 -10.88 -12.51
CA PHE A 530 -10.75 -11.54 -12.77
C PHE A 530 -10.95 -12.99 -13.22
N LYS A 531 -11.92 -13.70 -12.63
CA LYS A 531 -12.34 -15.03 -13.10
C LYS A 531 -12.89 -14.99 -14.52
N GLN A 532 -13.75 -14.02 -14.84
CA GLN A 532 -14.25 -13.86 -16.21
C GLN A 532 -13.13 -13.57 -17.21
N TRP A 533 -12.08 -12.85 -16.81
CA TRP A 533 -10.98 -12.50 -17.71
C TRP A 533 -10.01 -13.65 -17.99
N VAL A 534 -9.67 -14.46 -16.99
CA VAL A 534 -8.56 -15.43 -17.08
C VAL A 534 -8.88 -16.80 -16.48
N ASP A 535 -10.16 -17.10 -16.28
CA ASP A 535 -10.67 -18.37 -15.74
C ASP A 535 -10.07 -18.73 -14.38
N ASP A 536 -9.43 -19.90 -14.26
CA ASP A 536 -8.80 -20.44 -13.06
C ASP A 536 -7.52 -19.68 -12.65
N LYS A 537 -6.93 -18.89 -13.56
CA LYS A 537 -5.70 -18.12 -13.32
C LYS A 537 -5.94 -16.79 -12.59
N TRP A 538 -7.15 -16.52 -12.09
CA TRP A 538 -7.56 -15.24 -11.52
C TRP A 538 -6.69 -14.75 -10.36
N VAL A 539 -6.13 -15.67 -9.56
CA VAL A 539 -5.27 -15.35 -8.41
C VAL A 539 -3.99 -14.63 -8.85
N LEU A 540 -3.46 -14.99 -10.02
CA LEU A 540 -2.26 -14.38 -10.58
C LEU A 540 -2.44 -12.87 -10.79
N LEU A 541 -3.65 -12.41 -11.10
CA LEU A 541 -3.92 -10.98 -11.25
C LEU A 541 -3.81 -10.21 -9.92
N PHE A 542 -4.16 -10.82 -8.79
CA PHE A 542 -3.90 -10.24 -7.46
C PHE A 542 -2.41 -10.31 -7.11
N GLU A 543 -1.74 -11.43 -7.42
CA GLU A 543 -0.31 -11.61 -7.15
C GLU A 543 0.54 -10.57 -7.92
N VAL A 544 0.21 -10.29 -9.17
CA VAL A 544 0.89 -9.27 -10.00
C VAL A 544 0.73 -7.87 -9.40
N ILE A 545 -0.49 -7.48 -9.01
CA ILE A 545 -0.73 -6.19 -8.33
C ILE A 545 0.07 -6.15 -7.02
N GLY A 546 0.00 -7.23 -6.23
CA GLY A 546 0.71 -7.32 -4.96
C GLY A 546 2.22 -7.21 -5.11
N TYR A 547 2.78 -7.79 -6.17
CA TYR A 547 4.21 -7.68 -6.45
C TYR A 547 4.62 -6.23 -6.70
N THR A 548 3.78 -5.41 -7.32
CA THR A 548 4.05 -3.97 -7.47
C THR A 548 4.17 -3.23 -6.13
N PHE A 549 3.61 -3.77 -5.04
CA PHE A 549 3.71 -3.19 -3.69
C PHE A 549 4.98 -3.57 -2.93
N TYR A 550 5.83 -4.42 -3.51
CA TYR A 550 7.13 -4.77 -2.93
C TYR A 550 8.21 -3.90 -3.59
N PRO A 551 8.81 -2.87 -2.97
CA PRO A 551 9.67 -1.90 -3.65
C PRO A 551 11.07 -2.40 -4.07
N GLU A 552 11.18 -3.65 -4.53
CA GLU A 552 12.41 -4.30 -5.01
C GLU A 552 12.05 -5.38 -6.05
N ILE A 553 13.06 -5.88 -6.78
CA ILE A 553 12.95 -7.02 -7.70
C ILE A 553 13.42 -8.30 -6.98
N LYS A 554 12.48 -9.04 -6.37
CA LYS A 554 12.77 -10.27 -5.61
C LYS A 554 12.71 -11.55 -6.45
N LEU A 555 11.67 -11.67 -7.28
CA LEU A 555 11.33 -12.92 -7.99
C LEU A 555 11.92 -12.98 -9.40
N ARG A 556 12.50 -11.88 -9.88
CA ARG A 556 13.06 -11.73 -11.24
C ARG A 556 12.06 -12.04 -12.37
N LYS A 557 10.79 -11.68 -12.19
CA LYS A 557 9.72 -11.90 -13.17
C LYS A 557 9.23 -10.61 -13.85
N ALA A 558 8.73 -10.78 -15.07
CA ALA A 558 7.96 -9.84 -15.88
C ALA A 558 6.70 -10.54 -16.39
N PHE A 559 5.65 -9.77 -16.68
CA PHE A 559 4.33 -10.29 -17.00
C PHE A 559 3.91 -9.84 -18.39
N MET A 560 3.48 -10.80 -19.21
CA MET A 560 2.92 -10.55 -20.54
C MET A 560 1.46 -10.98 -20.54
N LEU A 561 0.56 -10.03 -20.78
CA LEU A 561 -0.88 -10.26 -20.90
C LEU A 561 -1.25 -10.35 -22.38
N VAL A 562 -1.85 -11.46 -22.81
CA VAL A 562 -2.06 -11.78 -24.24
C VAL A 562 -3.52 -12.09 -24.53
N GLY A 563 -4.04 -11.63 -25.66
CA GLY A 563 -5.40 -11.95 -26.13
C GLY A 563 -5.76 -11.19 -27.42
N SER A 564 -6.87 -11.53 -28.06
CA SER A 564 -7.29 -11.03 -29.39
C SER A 564 -7.70 -9.55 -29.46
N GLY A 565 -7.93 -8.88 -28.33
CA GLY A 565 -8.50 -7.53 -28.25
C GLY A 565 -9.87 -7.57 -27.57
N GLY A 566 -10.27 -6.50 -26.87
CA GLY A 566 -11.55 -6.49 -26.13
C GLY A 566 -11.62 -7.43 -24.91
N ASN A 567 -10.51 -8.05 -24.49
CA ASN A 567 -10.50 -9.07 -23.45
C ASN A 567 -10.37 -8.54 -22.00
N GLY A 568 -10.24 -7.22 -21.79
CA GLY A 568 -10.00 -6.64 -20.45
C GLY A 568 -8.54 -6.36 -20.09
N LYS A 569 -7.56 -6.71 -20.95
CA LYS A 569 -6.12 -6.43 -20.73
C LYS A 569 -5.81 -4.96 -20.45
N SER A 570 -6.30 -4.06 -21.32
CA SER A 570 -6.10 -2.61 -21.16
C SER A 570 -6.76 -2.10 -19.88
N THR A 571 -7.92 -2.67 -19.52
CA THR A 571 -8.63 -2.36 -18.28
C THR A 571 -7.81 -2.75 -17.05
N TYR A 572 -7.19 -3.93 -17.05
CA TYR A 572 -6.29 -4.37 -15.98
C TYR A 572 -5.02 -3.52 -15.88
N ILE A 573 -4.41 -3.14 -17.01
CA ILE A 573 -3.29 -2.17 -17.03
C ILE A 573 -3.71 -0.82 -16.43
N ASN A 574 -4.91 -0.34 -16.76
CA ASN A 574 -5.45 0.91 -16.21
C ASN A 574 -5.76 0.79 -14.72
N LEU A 575 -6.20 -0.38 -14.23
CA LEU A 575 -6.37 -0.66 -12.81
C LEU A 575 -5.03 -0.53 -12.07
N ILE A 576 -3.96 -1.15 -12.56
CA ILE A 576 -2.61 -1.03 -11.97
C ILE A 576 -2.19 0.44 -11.90
N LYS A 577 -2.38 1.20 -12.98
CA LYS A 577 -2.09 2.65 -13.01
C LYS A 577 -2.94 3.44 -12.04
N LYS A 578 -4.24 3.12 -11.93
CA LYS A 578 -5.15 3.77 -10.97
C LYS A 578 -4.66 3.54 -9.55
N ILE A 579 -4.27 2.32 -9.22
CA ILE A 579 -3.77 1.96 -7.89
C ILE A 579 -2.44 2.67 -7.58
N LEU A 580 -1.48 2.64 -8.51
CA LEU A 580 -0.13 3.16 -8.28
C LEU A 580 0.03 4.66 -8.55
N GLY A 581 -0.90 5.29 -9.26
CA GLY A 581 -0.82 6.69 -9.65
C GLY A 581 0.49 7.02 -10.38
N ASP A 582 1.16 8.08 -9.94
CA ASP A 582 2.43 8.55 -10.52
C ASP A 582 3.59 7.55 -10.40
N TYR A 583 3.45 6.48 -9.61
CA TYR A 583 4.47 5.44 -9.48
C TYR A 583 4.39 4.37 -10.59
N ALA A 584 3.35 4.41 -11.44
CA ALA A 584 3.29 3.63 -12.67
C ALA A 584 3.70 4.49 -13.88
N VAL A 585 4.41 3.88 -14.83
CA VAL A 585 4.72 4.48 -16.14
C VAL A 585 4.23 3.61 -17.28
N SER A 586 4.23 4.16 -18.49
CA SER A 586 3.79 3.49 -19.72
C SER A 586 4.81 3.69 -20.82
N ILE A 587 5.95 3.04 -20.67
CA ILE A 587 7.01 3.03 -21.67
C ILE A 587 6.73 1.85 -22.60
N SER A 588 6.63 2.12 -23.91
CA SER A 588 6.50 1.07 -24.92
C SER A 588 7.67 0.09 -24.82
N PRO A 589 7.44 -1.23 -24.86
CA PRO A 589 8.52 -2.21 -24.90
C PRO A 589 9.48 -1.99 -26.07
N ARG A 590 8.98 -1.51 -27.22
CA ARG A 590 9.81 -1.14 -28.37
C ARG A 590 10.83 -0.08 -28.02
N GLU A 591 10.41 0.98 -27.34
CA GLU A 591 11.31 2.05 -26.92
C GLU A 591 12.23 1.58 -25.78
N LEU A 592 11.68 0.82 -24.83
CA LEU A 592 12.39 0.36 -23.65
C LEU A 592 13.55 -0.57 -24.01
N PHE A 593 13.37 -1.45 -24.99
CA PHE A 593 14.35 -2.44 -25.44
C PHE A 593 15.10 -2.03 -26.71
N ASP A 594 15.00 -0.76 -27.13
CA ASP A 594 15.82 -0.19 -28.20
C ASP A 594 17.23 0.14 -27.67
N PRO A 595 18.31 -0.49 -28.19
CA PRO A 595 19.69 -0.22 -27.77
C PRO A 595 20.13 1.24 -27.98
N GLN A 596 19.51 1.96 -28.92
CA GLN A 596 19.81 3.37 -29.21
C GLN A 596 19.17 4.34 -28.21
N ASN A 597 18.12 3.91 -27.50
CA ASN A 597 17.36 4.79 -26.61
C ASN A 597 17.90 4.79 -25.18
N ARG A 598 19.02 5.48 -24.95
CA ARG A 598 19.72 5.51 -23.64
C ARG A 598 19.03 6.37 -22.57
N PHE A 599 18.11 7.26 -22.97
CA PHE A 599 17.41 8.17 -22.06
C PHE A 599 16.17 7.51 -21.43
N ILE A 600 15.51 6.60 -22.15
CA ILE A 600 14.18 6.10 -21.78
C ILE A 600 14.16 5.35 -20.46
N VAL A 601 15.23 4.60 -20.17
CA VAL A 601 15.36 3.81 -18.95
C VAL A 601 15.34 4.67 -17.71
N GLY A 602 15.78 5.94 -17.79
CA GLY A 602 15.71 6.90 -16.68
C GLY A 602 14.28 7.17 -16.19
N ASN A 603 13.26 6.95 -17.03
CA ASN A 603 11.87 7.08 -16.63
C ASN A 603 11.39 5.97 -15.68
N LEU A 604 12.15 4.88 -15.53
CA LEU A 604 11.88 3.82 -14.55
C LEU A 604 12.42 4.12 -13.15
N TYR A 605 13.15 5.23 -12.99
CA TYR A 605 13.70 5.62 -11.70
C TYR A 605 12.58 5.91 -10.69
N HIS A 606 12.61 5.25 -9.52
CA HIS A 606 11.56 5.32 -8.48
C HIS A 606 10.14 4.96 -8.95
N LYS A 607 10.00 4.13 -9.98
CA LYS A 607 8.70 3.59 -10.43
C LYS A 607 8.49 2.19 -9.88
N LEU A 608 7.27 1.91 -9.42
CA LEU A 608 6.85 0.60 -8.93
C LEU A 608 6.45 -0.35 -10.07
N ALA A 609 5.98 0.19 -11.19
CA ALA A 609 5.62 -0.60 -12.38
C ALA A 609 5.82 0.17 -13.69
N ASN A 610 6.21 -0.56 -14.74
CA ASN A 610 5.94 -0.18 -16.12
C ASN A 610 4.72 -0.97 -16.59
N ALA A 611 3.55 -0.36 -16.54
CA ALA A 611 2.27 -0.97 -16.94
C ALA A 611 1.86 -0.36 -18.28
N VAL A 612 1.95 -1.14 -19.36
CA VAL A 612 1.78 -0.65 -20.72
C VAL A 612 0.91 -1.59 -21.55
N ALA A 613 0.05 -1.02 -22.39
CA ALA A 613 -0.66 -1.74 -23.43
C ALA A 613 0.00 -1.41 -24.77
N GLU A 614 0.54 -2.43 -25.44
CA GLU A 614 1.26 -2.32 -26.70
C GLU A 614 0.45 -2.95 -27.82
N SER A 615 0.09 -2.14 -28.80
CA SER A 615 -0.76 -2.53 -29.93
C SER A 615 0.03 -2.79 -31.21
N LYS A 616 1.29 -2.35 -31.29
CA LYS A 616 2.13 -2.53 -32.48
C LYS A 616 3.01 -3.75 -32.35
N ASN A 617 3.30 -4.40 -33.48
CA ASN A 617 4.32 -5.43 -33.51
C ASN A 617 5.70 -4.80 -33.25
N TYR A 618 6.49 -5.47 -32.42
CA TYR A 618 7.84 -5.04 -32.07
C TYR A 618 8.76 -6.24 -31.91
N THR A 619 10.07 -5.96 -31.86
CA THR A 619 11.10 -6.94 -31.55
C THR A 619 11.76 -6.53 -30.24
N ILE A 620 12.07 -7.49 -29.37
CA ILE A 620 12.91 -7.24 -28.21
C ILE A 620 14.37 -7.35 -28.69
N GLU A 621 14.97 -6.20 -29.00
CA GLU A 621 16.33 -6.15 -29.54
C GLU A 621 17.42 -6.28 -28.47
N ASP A 622 17.21 -5.66 -27.30
CA ASP A 622 18.14 -5.62 -26.17
C ASP A 622 17.67 -6.55 -25.03
N MET A 623 17.92 -7.85 -25.20
CA MET A 623 17.58 -8.89 -24.20
C MET A 623 18.41 -8.76 -22.91
N ASP A 624 19.62 -8.21 -23.00
CA ASP A 624 20.47 -7.97 -21.82
C ASP A 624 19.91 -6.86 -20.94
N ARG A 625 19.39 -5.78 -21.53
CA ARG A 625 18.67 -4.75 -20.78
C ARG A 625 17.42 -5.31 -20.11
N PHE A 626 16.65 -6.16 -20.81
CA PHE A 626 15.51 -6.85 -20.19
C PHE A 626 15.97 -7.65 -18.96
N LYS A 627 17.06 -8.42 -19.08
CA LYS A 627 17.66 -9.17 -17.96
C LYS A 627 18.19 -8.27 -16.84
N ARG A 628 18.71 -7.08 -17.13
CA ARG A 628 19.13 -6.14 -16.08
C ARG A 628 17.94 -5.54 -15.33
N LEU A 629 16.92 -5.09 -16.05
CA LEU A 629 15.72 -4.48 -15.48
C LEU A 629 14.93 -5.46 -14.60
N THR A 630 14.75 -6.68 -15.08
CA THR A 630 14.07 -7.75 -14.32
C THR A 630 15.01 -8.45 -13.34
N GLY A 631 16.31 -8.18 -13.36
CA GLY A 631 17.30 -8.75 -12.44
C GLY A 631 17.51 -7.92 -11.17
N GLY A 632 17.09 -6.65 -11.17
CA GLY A 632 17.46 -5.69 -10.13
C GLY A 632 18.92 -5.23 -10.23
N ASP A 633 19.50 -5.29 -11.43
CA ASP A 633 20.88 -4.87 -11.69
C ASP A 633 20.98 -3.35 -11.83
N TRP A 634 22.20 -2.82 -11.66
CA TRP A 634 22.48 -1.42 -11.92
C TRP A 634 22.30 -1.10 -13.40
N ILE A 635 21.59 -0.01 -13.71
CA ILE A 635 21.42 0.56 -15.04
C ILE A 635 21.79 2.03 -15.02
N THR A 636 22.46 2.48 -16.07
CA THR A 636 22.82 3.89 -16.27
C THR A 636 21.90 4.48 -17.33
N ALA A 637 21.30 5.61 -17.01
CA ALA A 637 20.44 6.38 -17.89
C ALA A 637 21.08 7.74 -18.18
N ASP A 638 21.14 8.10 -19.46
CA ASP A 638 21.53 9.46 -19.84
C ASP A 638 20.41 10.43 -19.48
N VAL A 639 20.75 11.61 -18.98
CA VAL A 639 19.79 12.68 -18.66
C VAL A 639 20.13 13.90 -19.50
N LYS A 640 19.15 14.40 -20.27
CA LYS A 640 19.38 15.55 -21.15
C LYS A 640 19.93 16.74 -20.34
N PHE A 641 21.09 17.24 -20.77
CA PHE A 641 21.79 18.39 -20.18
C PHE A 641 22.22 18.20 -18.71
N LYS A 642 22.39 16.96 -18.24
CA LYS A 642 22.86 16.63 -16.88
C LYS A 642 23.77 15.40 -16.90
N ASP A 643 24.45 15.15 -15.80
CA ASP A 643 25.22 13.91 -15.62
C ASP A 643 24.30 12.67 -15.67
N PRO A 644 24.78 11.54 -16.22
CA PRO A 644 24.04 10.29 -16.21
C PRO A 644 23.70 9.83 -14.79
N ILE A 645 22.53 9.23 -14.63
CA ILE A 645 22.11 8.64 -13.36
C ILE A 645 22.29 7.13 -13.42
N THR A 646 22.82 6.53 -12.34
CA THR A 646 22.94 5.08 -12.21
C THR A 646 22.11 4.60 -11.04
N PHE A 647 21.19 3.67 -11.28
CA PHE A 647 20.23 3.18 -10.28
C PHE A 647 19.86 1.71 -10.52
N LYS A 648 19.21 1.07 -9.55
CA LYS A 648 18.56 -0.24 -9.73
C LYS A 648 17.08 -0.02 -9.99
N SER A 649 16.53 -0.59 -11.07
CA SER A 649 15.10 -0.51 -11.30
C SER A 649 14.35 -1.41 -10.33
N ILE A 650 13.26 -0.90 -9.74
CA ILE A 650 12.34 -1.67 -8.89
C ILE A 650 10.99 -1.89 -9.60
N ALA A 651 10.86 -1.40 -10.83
CA ALA A 651 9.63 -1.37 -11.60
C ALA A 651 9.30 -2.75 -12.16
N LYS A 652 8.09 -3.25 -11.87
CA LYS A 652 7.60 -4.51 -12.44
C LYS A 652 7.17 -4.25 -13.87
N LEU A 653 7.66 -5.05 -14.80
CA LEU A 653 7.26 -4.95 -16.20
C LEU A 653 5.96 -5.72 -16.38
N VAL A 654 4.86 -5.02 -16.66
CA VAL A 654 3.54 -5.59 -16.96
C VAL A 654 3.12 -5.08 -18.32
N ILE A 655 3.18 -5.96 -19.32
CA ILE A 655 2.96 -5.61 -20.72
C ILE A 655 1.70 -6.33 -21.18
N ALA A 656 0.69 -5.58 -21.60
CA ALA A 656 -0.41 -6.13 -22.37
C ALA A 656 -0.10 -6.02 -23.86
N SER A 657 -0.26 -7.09 -24.62
CA SER A 657 -0.17 -7.03 -26.07
C SER A 657 -1.16 -7.97 -26.75
N ASN A 658 -1.53 -7.65 -27.99
CA ASN A 658 -2.34 -8.56 -28.81
C ASN A 658 -1.47 -9.59 -29.55
N ASN A 659 -0.23 -9.24 -29.82
CA ASN A 659 0.73 -10.12 -30.50
C ASN A 659 1.99 -10.25 -29.64
N MET A 660 2.51 -11.45 -29.54
CA MET A 660 3.83 -11.67 -28.94
C MET A 660 4.91 -10.98 -29.80
N PRO A 661 5.91 -10.33 -29.20
CA PRO A 661 6.96 -9.68 -29.97
C PRO A 661 7.97 -10.69 -30.51
N ALA A 662 8.65 -10.32 -31.59
CA ALA A 662 9.77 -11.10 -32.08
C ALA A 662 10.95 -11.05 -31.09
N VAL A 663 11.72 -12.13 -31.05
CA VAL A 663 12.90 -12.28 -30.20
C VAL A 663 14.11 -12.55 -31.07
N ARG A 664 15.26 -11.93 -30.74
CA ARG A 664 16.49 -12.03 -31.54
C ARG A 664 17.20 -13.36 -31.35
N ASP A 665 17.22 -13.87 -30.12
CA ASP A 665 17.86 -15.12 -29.74
C ASP A 665 16.85 -16.00 -28.99
N THR A 666 16.49 -17.14 -29.54
CA THR A 666 15.53 -18.06 -28.93
C THR A 666 16.17 -19.04 -27.96
N ASP A 667 17.50 -19.12 -27.90
CA ASP A 667 18.22 -20.06 -27.03
C ASP A 667 18.52 -19.49 -25.63
N ASP A 668 18.18 -18.21 -25.37
CA ASP A 668 18.39 -17.56 -24.07
C ASP A 668 17.37 -18.03 -23.01
N LYS A 669 17.74 -19.09 -22.29
CA LYS A 669 16.99 -19.64 -21.17
C LYS A 669 16.63 -18.63 -20.09
N ALA A 670 17.58 -17.74 -19.78
CA ALA A 670 17.41 -16.75 -18.73
C ALA A 670 16.41 -15.66 -19.13
N PHE A 671 16.18 -15.44 -20.43
CA PHE A 671 15.11 -14.58 -20.92
C PHE A 671 13.75 -15.22 -20.71
N TRP A 672 13.55 -16.46 -21.16
CA TRP A 672 12.27 -17.16 -21.08
C TRP A 672 11.81 -17.40 -19.64
N HIS A 673 12.72 -17.81 -18.75
CA HIS A 673 12.41 -18.05 -17.33
C HIS A 673 11.86 -16.81 -16.60
N ARG A 674 12.10 -15.60 -17.11
CA ARG A 674 11.64 -14.36 -16.44
C ARG A 674 10.22 -13.97 -16.81
N TRP A 675 9.64 -14.57 -17.84
CA TRP A 675 8.26 -14.27 -18.22
C TRP A 675 7.26 -15.13 -17.47
N VAL A 676 6.15 -14.51 -17.09
CA VAL A 676 4.90 -15.18 -16.73
C VAL A 676 3.85 -14.71 -17.74
N LEU A 677 3.26 -15.64 -18.49
CA LEU A 677 2.31 -15.32 -19.55
C LEU A 677 0.89 -15.50 -19.03
N VAL A 678 0.06 -14.47 -19.18
CA VAL A 678 -1.34 -14.46 -18.74
C VAL A 678 -2.23 -14.30 -19.95
N GLU A 679 -2.92 -15.36 -20.32
CA GLU A 679 -3.86 -15.37 -21.43
C GLU A 679 -5.21 -14.81 -20.97
N PHE A 680 -5.77 -13.89 -21.75
CA PHE A 680 -7.11 -13.33 -21.59
C PHE A 680 -7.96 -13.84 -22.76
N PRO A 681 -8.55 -15.04 -22.65
CA PRO A 681 -9.17 -15.73 -23.79
C PRO A 681 -10.55 -15.19 -24.19
N HIS A 682 -11.24 -14.49 -23.30
CA HIS A 682 -12.64 -14.09 -23.49
C HIS A 682 -12.76 -12.67 -24.04
N GLU A 683 -13.72 -12.40 -24.94
CA GLU A 683 -13.99 -11.07 -25.50
C GLU A 683 -15.23 -10.45 -24.86
N PHE A 684 -15.16 -9.16 -24.53
CA PHE A 684 -16.23 -8.40 -23.89
C PHE A 684 -16.64 -7.21 -24.76
N LYS A 685 -17.92 -6.83 -24.68
CA LYS A 685 -18.43 -5.62 -25.33
C LYS A 685 -18.04 -4.39 -24.51
N ASP A 686 -17.70 -3.30 -25.21
CA ASP A 686 -17.39 -2.03 -24.56
C ASP A 686 -18.61 -1.47 -23.81
N ASN A 687 -18.36 -0.94 -22.61
CA ASN A 687 -19.35 -0.30 -21.77
C ASN A 687 -18.68 0.80 -20.93
N ASP A 688 -18.93 2.05 -21.30
CA ASP A 688 -18.26 3.23 -20.74
C ASP A 688 -18.49 3.42 -19.23
N ILE A 689 -19.59 2.89 -18.68
CA ILE A 689 -19.95 3.06 -17.26
C ILE A 689 -19.50 1.86 -16.41
N TRP A 690 -19.05 0.77 -17.04
CA TRP A 690 -18.70 -0.46 -16.33
C TRP A 690 -17.51 -0.28 -15.39
N VAL A 691 -16.46 0.42 -15.84
CA VAL A 691 -15.22 0.65 -15.09
C VAL A 691 -15.49 1.36 -13.75
N ASP A 692 -16.31 2.41 -13.75
CA ASP A 692 -16.63 3.18 -12.54
C ASP A 692 -17.50 2.39 -11.55
N LYS A 693 -18.33 1.46 -12.05
CA LYS A 693 -19.17 0.58 -11.21
C LYS A 693 -18.41 -0.58 -10.58
N ILE A 694 -17.33 -1.03 -11.21
CA ILE A 694 -16.52 -2.18 -10.77
C ILE A 694 -15.34 -1.73 -9.92
N PHE A 695 -14.64 -0.66 -10.27
CA PHE A 695 -13.48 -0.16 -9.54
C PHE A 695 -13.83 1.04 -8.64
N THR A 696 -14.81 0.83 -7.75
CA THR A 696 -15.16 1.78 -6.68
C THR A 696 -14.02 1.89 -5.67
N GLU A 697 -14.01 2.94 -4.83
CA GLU A 697 -12.98 3.08 -3.78
C GLU A 697 -12.95 1.88 -2.82
N GLU A 698 -14.12 1.35 -2.44
CA GLU A 698 -14.23 0.17 -1.58
C GLU A 698 -13.64 -1.08 -2.23
N GLU A 699 -13.98 -1.35 -3.48
CA GLU A 699 -13.46 -2.48 -4.24
C GLU A 699 -11.95 -2.37 -4.44
N ILE A 700 -11.42 -1.17 -4.73
CA ILE A 700 -9.96 -0.96 -4.83
C ILE A 700 -9.26 -1.20 -3.50
N ASN A 701 -9.81 -0.71 -2.38
CA ASN A 701 -9.26 -1.00 -1.05
C ASN A 701 -9.25 -2.52 -0.78
N GLY A 702 -10.28 -3.23 -1.24
CA GLY A 702 -10.33 -4.69 -1.24
C GLY A 702 -9.24 -5.33 -2.10
N ILE A 703 -9.08 -4.90 -3.35
CA ILE A 703 -8.02 -5.36 -4.27
C ILE A 703 -6.64 -5.15 -3.65
N VAL A 704 -6.36 -3.96 -3.11
CA VAL A 704 -5.08 -3.65 -2.47
C VAL A 704 -4.81 -4.60 -1.30
N THR A 705 -5.80 -4.78 -0.41
CA THR A 705 -5.66 -5.66 0.76
C THR A 705 -5.45 -7.13 0.33
N THR A 706 -6.28 -7.63 -0.58
CA THR A 706 -6.19 -9.00 -1.11
C THR A 706 -4.86 -9.23 -1.83
N SER A 707 -4.38 -8.26 -2.60
CA SER A 707 -3.12 -8.35 -3.34
C SER A 707 -1.91 -8.43 -2.42
N ILE A 708 -1.93 -7.75 -1.26
CA ILE A 708 -0.88 -7.86 -0.24
C ILE A 708 -0.81 -9.30 0.32
N VAL A 709 -1.96 -9.93 0.56
CA VAL A 709 -2.03 -11.34 1.00
C VAL A 709 -1.59 -12.28 -0.13
N ALA A 710 -2.02 -12.03 -1.36
CA ALA A 710 -1.66 -12.82 -2.53
C ALA A 710 -0.14 -12.82 -2.81
N ILE A 711 0.53 -11.66 -2.77
CA ILE A 711 1.99 -11.64 -2.92
C ILE A 711 2.71 -12.25 -1.71
N SER A 712 2.13 -12.17 -0.51
CA SER A 712 2.69 -12.84 0.67
C SER A 712 2.71 -14.36 0.49
N ARG A 713 1.66 -14.95 -0.12
CA ARG A 713 1.67 -16.36 -0.53
C ARG A 713 2.84 -16.65 -1.46
N VAL A 714 2.99 -15.88 -2.55
CA VAL A 714 4.08 -16.08 -3.52
C VAL A 714 5.45 -16.06 -2.85
N PHE A 715 5.65 -15.18 -1.84
CA PHE A 715 6.90 -15.17 -1.07
C PHE A 715 7.08 -16.38 -0.15
N GLN A 716 5.99 -16.99 0.34
CA GLN A 716 6.05 -18.23 1.12
C GLN A 716 6.38 -19.44 0.24
N VAL A 717 5.72 -19.57 -0.92
CA VAL A 717 5.88 -20.73 -1.82
C VAL A 717 7.06 -20.61 -2.79
N GLY A 718 7.51 -19.38 -3.07
CA GLY A 718 8.67 -19.08 -3.92
C GLY A 718 8.38 -18.92 -5.41
N HIS A 719 7.13 -19.09 -5.84
CA HIS A 719 6.69 -18.96 -7.23
C HIS A 719 5.25 -18.42 -7.32
N PHE A 720 4.87 -17.91 -8.49
CA PHE A 720 3.48 -17.52 -8.76
C PHE A 720 2.58 -18.75 -8.95
N ASP A 721 1.27 -18.64 -8.72
CA ASP A 721 0.35 -19.80 -8.82
C ASP A 721 0.37 -20.47 -10.22
N PHE A 722 0.53 -19.66 -11.27
CA PHE A 722 0.61 -20.09 -12.66
C PHE A 722 1.97 -19.74 -13.29
N GLU A 723 3.06 -20.15 -12.64
CA GLU A 723 4.41 -19.91 -13.14
C GLU A 723 4.83 -20.98 -14.16
N GLN A 724 4.82 -20.61 -15.45
CA GLN A 724 5.26 -21.51 -16.52
C GLN A 724 6.78 -21.76 -16.48
N SER A 725 7.17 -22.96 -16.90
CA SER A 725 8.56 -23.28 -17.20
C SER A 725 9.05 -22.48 -18.41
N GLU A 726 10.37 -22.32 -18.49
CA GLU A 726 11.08 -21.72 -19.64
C GLU A 726 10.58 -22.25 -20.99
N LYS A 727 10.40 -23.58 -21.08
CA LYS A 727 9.96 -24.26 -22.29
C LYS A 727 8.50 -23.96 -22.62
N GLU A 728 7.62 -23.94 -21.63
CA GLU A 728 6.20 -23.62 -21.84
C GLU A 728 6.01 -22.16 -22.28
N VAL A 729 6.76 -21.22 -21.69
CA VAL A 729 6.79 -19.82 -22.13
C VAL A 729 7.22 -19.74 -23.59
N MET A 730 8.36 -20.35 -23.93
CA MET A 730 8.88 -20.36 -25.30
C MET A 730 7.90 -21.01 -26.27
N ASP A 731 7.30 -22.14 -25.90
CA ASP A 731 6.35 -22.88 -26.70
C ASP A 731 5.11 -22.03 -27.03
N LEU A 732 4.53 -21.38 -26.02
CA LEU A 732 3.38 -20.50 -26.20
C LEU A 732 3.77 -19.28 -27.06
N TRP A 733 4.91 -18.67 -26.77
CA TRP A 733 5.38 -17.47 -27.46
C TRP A 733 5.66 -17.71 -28.95
N LEU A 734 6.43 -18.75 -29.28
CA LEU A 734 6.79 -19.09 -30.66
C LEU A 734 5.60 -19.60 -31.46
N SER A 735 4.65 -20.30 -30.83
CA SER A 735 3.43 -20.76 -31.50
C SER A 735 2.52 -19.60 -31.96
N HIS A 736 2.61 -18.44 -31.32
CA HIS A 736 1.88 -17.23 -31.72
C HIS A 736 2.54 -16.46 -32.87
N ILE A 737 3.87 -16.53 -33.01
CA ILE A 737 4.62 -15.69 -33.98
C ILE A 737 5.21 -16.48 -35.15
N ASP A 738 5.33 -17.80 -35.03
CA ASP A 738 5.99 -18.66 -36.00
C ASP A 738 5.11 -19.82 -36.48
N SER A 739 4.54 -19.66 -37.67
CA SER A 739 3.70 -20.70 -38.31
C SER A 739 4.37 -22.08 -38.42
N VAL A 740 5.71 -22.17 -38.54
CA VAL A 740 6.41 -23.47 -38.61
C VAL A 740 6.42 -24.13 -37.24
N TYR A 741 6.69 -23.34 -36.19
CA TYR A 741 6.68 -23.80 -34.81
C TYR A 741 5.27 -24.25 -34.41
N SER A 742 4.28 -23.41 -34.69
CA SER A 742 2.86 -23.67 -34.45
C SER A 742 2.41 -24.96 -35.14
N PHE A 743 2.73 -25.13 -36.43
CA PHE A 743 2.47 -26.38 -37.18
C PHE A 743 3.07 -27.61 -36.47
N MET A 744 4.35 -27.55 -36.14
CA MET A 744 5.08 -28.66 -35.54
C MET A 744 4.50 -29.05 -34.18
N LYS A 745 4.21 -28.07 -33.32
CA LYS A 745 3.63 -28.30 -32.00
C LYS A 745 2.21 -28.86 -32.10
N THR A 746 1.33 -28.20 -32.84
CA THR A 746 -0.06 -28.65 -33.01
C THR A 746 -0.12 -30.08 -33.56
N TYR A 747 0.69 -30.42 -34.56
CA TYR A 747 0.65 -31.75 -35.17
C TYR A 747 1.33 -32.81 -34.30
N ALA A 748 2.33 -32.44 -33.50
CA ALA A 748 2.91 -33.34 -32.51
C ALA A 748 1.92 -33.64 -31.36
N GLU A 749 1.23 -32.62 -30.84
CA GLU A 749 0.20 -32.77 -29.81
C GLU A 749 -0.98 -33.65 -30.27
N ARG A 750 -1.35 -33.54 -31.56
CA ARG A 750 -2.36 -34.39 -32.19
C ARG A 750 -1.86 -35.80 -32.53
N GLY A 751 -0.61 -36.14 -32.24
CA GLY A 751 -0.02 -37.44 -32.56
C GLY A 751 0.23 -37.68 -34.05
N ILE A 752 0.05 -36.66 -34.90
CA ILE A 752 0.28 -36.73 -36.35
C ILE A 752 1.78 -36.76 -36.66
N LEU A 753 2.57 -36.01 -35.90
CA LEU A 753 4.02 -35.97 -36.03
C LEU A 753 4.69 -36.58 -34.80
N THR A 754 5.71 -37.40 -35.05
CA THR A 754 6.65 -37.84 -34.01
C THR A 754 7.96 -37.12 -34.23
N VAL A 755 8.46 -36.42 -33.21
CA VAL A 755 9.72 -35.66 -33.28
C VAL A 755 10.70 -36.23 -32.28
N ASP A 756 11.76 -36.87 -32.78
CA ASP A 756 12.92 -37.26 -31.99
C ASP A 756 14.20 -37.03 -32.82
N PRO A 757 14.87 -35.89 -32.61
CA PRO A 757 16.05 -35.51 -33.39
C PRO A 757 17.22 -36.47 -33.25
N ARG A 758 17.23 -37.30 -32.20
CA ARG A 758 18.27 -38.31 -31.96
C ARG A 758 17.97 -39.64 -32.66
N ASN A 759 16.74 -39.83 -33.13
CA ASN A 759 16.33 -41.03 -33.83
C ASN A 759 16.51 -40.87 -35.34
N GLY A 760 17.58 -41.46 -35.87
CA GLY A 760 17.89 -41.46 -37.31
C GLY A 760 16.91 -42.24 -38.19
N ASP A 761 16.08 -43.10 -37.60
CA ASP A 761 15.10 -43.92 -38.32
C ASP A 761 13.81 -43.15 -38.62
N LEU A 762 13.53 -42.08 -37.85
CA LEU A 762 12.43 -41.16 -38.13
C LEU A 762 12.79 -40.30 -39.34
N ILE A 763 12.33 -40.72 -40.53
CA ILE A 763 12.56 -40.00 -41.78
C ILE A 763 11.27 -39.71 -42.53
N VAL A 764 11.15 -38.49 -43.05
CA VAL A 764 10.00 -38.04 -43.85
C VAL A 764 10.48 -37.32 -45.10
N GLU A 765 9.83 -37.58 -46.25
CA GLU A 765 10.12 -36.84 -47.48
C GLU A 765 9.86 -35.34 -47.27
N LYS A 766 10.88 -34.49 -47.48
CA LYS A 766 10.78 -33.03 -47.26
C LYS A 766 9.59 -32.41 -48.00
N LYS A 767 9.34 -32.85 -49.24
CA LYS A 767 8.24 -32.36 -50.07
C LYS A 767 6.86 -32.70 -49.47
N LYS A 768 6.72 -33.90 -48.87
CA LYS A 768 5.50 -34.37 -48.21
C LYS A 768 5.18 -33.51 -46.99
N LEU A 769 6.13 -33.37 -46.06
CA LEU A 769 5.91 -32.56 -44.85
C LEU A 769 5.66 -31.08 -45.19
N TYR A 770 6.38 -30.52 -46.16
CA TYR A 770 6.15 -29.14 -46.59
C TYR A 770 4.73 -28.95 -47.17
N LYS A 771 4.19 -29.94 -47.89
CA LYS A 771 2.79 -29.91 -48.36
C LYS A 771 1.81 -29.89 -47.19
N MET A 772 2.02 -30.72 -46.17
CA MET A 772 1.21 -30.70 -44.94
C MET A 772 1.27 -29.34 -44.24
N TYR A 773 2.48 -28.78 -44.09
CA TYR A 773 2.67 -27.44 -43.53
C TYR A 773 1.92 -26.35 -44.32
N ARG A 774 1.94 -26.38 -45.65
CA ARG A 774 1.18 -25.44 -46.48
C ARG A 774 -0.34 -25.61 -46.31
N GLY A 775 -0.80 -26.85 -46.19
CA GLY A 775 -2.21 -27.15 -45.87
C GLY A 775 -2.62 -26.57 -44.52
N TYR A 776 -1.81 -26.80 -43.48
CA TYR A 776 -2.00 -26.20 -42.16
C TYR A 776 -2.03 -24.67 -42.21
N CYS A 777 -1.07 -24.05 -42.91
CA CYS A 777 -1.05 -22.59 -43.07
C CYS A 777 -2.33 -22.07 -43.71
N SER A 778 -2.83 -22.75 -44.75
CA SER A 778 -4.09 -22.38 -45.40
C SER A 778 -5.27 -22.49 -44.45
N ALA A 779 -5.34 -23.56 -43.65
CA ALA A 779 -6.42 -23.78 -42.68
C ALA A 779 -6.41 -22.76 -41.53
N MET A 780 -5.22 -22.34 -41.08
CA MET A 780 -5.04 -21.37 -40.00
C MET A 780 -4.93 -19.92 -40.47
N GLY A 781 -5.09 -19.64 -41.78
CA GLY A 781 -4.98 -18.30 -42.35
C GLY A 781 -3.56 -17.71 -42.38
N PHE A 782 -2.53 -18.54 -42.18
CA PHE A 782 -1.13 -18.12 -42.28
C PHE A 782 -0.66 -18.04 -43.74
N ARG A 783 0.14 -17.02 -44.08
CA ARG A 783 0.83 -16.96 -45.39
C ARG A 783 1.83 -18.11 -45.56
N GLY A 784 2.41 -18.58 -44.46
CA GLY A 784 3.49 -19.57 -44.40
C GLY A 784 4.82 -19.10 -44.99
N VAL A 785 5.90 -19.84 -44.71
CA VAL A 785 7.24 -19.55 -45.24
C VAL A 785 7.59 -20.48 -46.42
N GLY A 786 8.59 -20.07 -47.22
CA GLY A 786 9.09 -20.90 -48.33
C GLY A 786 9.89 -22.15 -47.89
N PRO A 787 10.15 -23.10 -48.79
CA PRO A 787 10.72 -24.42 -48.45
C PRO A 787 12.11 -24.38 -47.81
N ASN A 788 12.92 -23.36 -48.10
CA ASN A 788 14.24 -23.19 -47.50
C ASN A 788 14.15 -22.65 -46.08
N SER A 789 13.30 -21.64 -45.86
CA SER A 789 13.02 -21.10 -44.53
C SER A 789 12.36 -22.14 -43.62
N PHE A 790 11.44 -22.94 -44.17
CA PHE A 790 10.83 -24.07 -43.47
C PHE A 790 11.89 -25.04 -42.94
N SER A 791 12.79 -25.55 -43.78
CA SER A 791 13.86 -26.45 -43.33
C SER A 791 14.85 -25.81 -42.37
N ARG A 792 15.14 -24.51 -42.54
CA ARG A 792 16.00 -23.78 -41.62
C ARG A 792 15.38 -23.72 -40.22
N LYS A 793 14.11 -23.34 -40.12
CA LYS A 793 13.36 -23.28 -38.85
C LYS A 793 13.19 -24.65 -38.18
N LEU A 794 12.96 -25.71 -38.95
CA LEU A 794 12.93 -27.08 -38.41
C LEU A 794 14.26 -27.48 -37.78
N ARG A 795 15.37 -27.04 -38.37
CA ARG A 795 16.71 -27.25 -37.80
C ARG A 795 16.93 -26.40 -36.56
N GLU A 796 16.62 -25.11 -36.62
CA GLU A 796 16.83 -24.15 -35.51
C GLU A 796 16.03 -24.54 -34.27
N TYR A 797 14.73 -24.81 -34.41
CA TYR A 797 13.86 -25.04 -33.26
C TYR A 797 13.80 -26.51 -32.79
N PHE A 798 13.95 -27.46 -33.73
CA PHE A 798 13.71 -28.87 -33.45
C PHE A 798 14.93 -29.75 -33.75
N ASN A 799 16.09 -29.19 -34.11
CA ASN A 799 17.29 -29.96 -34.50
C ASN A 799 17.04 -30.99 -35.61
N ILE A 800 16.02 -30.79 -36.45
CA ILE A 800 15.72 -31.68 -37.57
C ILE A 800 16.69 -31.40 -38.72
N SER A 801 17.47 -32.42 -39.09
CA SER A 801 18.46 -32.32 -40.16
C SER A 801 17.87 -32.72 -41.52
N THR A 802 18.58 -32.40 -42.60
CA THR A 802 18.17 -32.75 -43.97
C THR A 802 19.19 -33.69 -44.58
N ASP A 803 18.72 -34.79 -45.15
CA ASP A 803 19.53 -35.79 -45.84
C ASP A 803 19.06 -35.99 -47.29
N ARG A 804 19.92 -36.56 -48.16
CA ARG A 804 19.58 -36.92 -49.55
C ARG A 804 19.72 -38.42 -49.73
N LYS A 805 18.61 -39.10 -50.01
CA LYS A 805 18.59 -40.55 -50.26
C LYS A 805 18.22 -40.85 -51.71
N VAL A 806 18.82 -41.90 -52.27
CA VAL A 806 18.44 -42.46 -53.58
C VAL A 806 17.16 -43.25 -53.38
N VAL A 807 16.14 -42.97 -54.19
CA VAL A 807 14.80 -43.58 -54.08
C VAL A 807 14.43 -44.43 -55.29
N GLY A 808 15.31 -44.50 -56.30
CA GLY A 808 15.11 -45.26 -57.52
C GLY A 808 16.14 -44.88 -58.58
N TYR A 809 16.04 -45.52 -59.74
CA TYR A 809 16.84 -45.21 -60.93
C TYR A 809 15.89 -45.03 -62.11
N GLU A 810 16.13 -44.00 -62.93
CA GLU A 810 15.38 -43.73 -64.16
C GLU A 810 16.40 -43.46 -65.26
N ASP A 811 16.31 -44.18 -66.36
CA ASP A 811 17.31 -44.20 -67.46
C ASP A 811 18.76 -44.38 -66.96
N GLY A 812 18.95 -45.26 -65.97
CA GLY A 812 20.26 -45.54 -65.36
C GLY A 812 20.80 -44.44 -64.42
N LYS A 813 20.06 -43.35 -64.20
CA LYS A 813 20.47 -42.26 -63.29
C LYS A 813 19.76 -42.38 -61.93
N PRO A 814 20.48 -42.20 -60.81
CA PRO A 814 19.87 -42.28 -59.48
C PRO A 814 18.94 -41.09 -59.22
N ILE A 815 17.66 -41.38 -58.96
CA ILE A 815 16.69 -40.39 -58.48
C ILE A 815 16.96 -40.15 -57.00
N ARG A 816 17.35 -38.91 -56.66
CA ARG A 816 17.62 -38.50 -55.26
C ARG A 816 16.51 -37.60 -54.74
N LYS A 817 15.93 -37.97 -53.60
CA LYS A 817 14.97 -37.13 -52.86
C LYS A 817 15.59 -36.60 -51.56
N LYS A 818 15.08 -35.45 -51.10
CA LYS A 818 15.48 -34.85 -49.82
C LYS A 818 14.55 -35.34 -48.71
N PHE A 819 15.14 -35.85 -47.64
CA PHE A 819 14.44 -36.30 -46.45
C PHE A 819 14.79 -35.40 -45.26
N LEU A 820 13.85 -35.30 -44.32
CA LEU A 820 14.05 -34.73 -43.00
C LEU A 820 14.30 -35.89 -42.03
N VAL A 821 15.32 -35.78 -41.19
CA VAL A 821 15.74 -36.83 -40.24
C VAL A 821 15.45 -36.36 -38.82
N GLY A 822 14.93 -37.27 -38.00
CA GLY A 822 14.45 -36.99 -36.65
C GLY A 822 12.96 -36.66 -36.56
N ILE A 823 12.20 -36.92 -37.64
CA ILE A 823 10.75 -36.69 -37.69
C ILE A 823 10.02 -37.79 -38.46
N GLY A 824 8.93 -38.29 -37.89
CA GLY A 824 8.02 -39.26 -38.50
C GLY A 824 6.61 -38.70 -38.67
N ILE A 825 5.85 -39.24 -39.62
CA ILE A 825 4.41 -39.00 -39.77
C ILE A 825 3.68 -40.27 -39.35
N ASN A 826 2.72 -40.14 -38.44
CA ASN A 826 1.75 -41.20 -38.18
C ASN A 826 0.67 -41.12 -39.25
N GLU A 827 0.80 -41.92 -40.31
CA GLU A 827 -0.12 -41.90 -41.46
C GLU A 827 -1.57 -42.20 -41.06
N LEU A 828 -1.77 -43.02 -40.02
CA LEU A 828 -3.11 -43.35 -39.51
C LEU A 828 -3.75 -42.12 -38.87
N GLU A 829 -3.09 -41.48 -37.89
CA GLU A 829 -3.63 -40.27 -37.24
C GLU A 829 -3.75 -39.08 -38.21
N ALA A 830 -2.83 -38.96 -39.17
CA ALA A 830 -2.93 -37.98 -40.26
C ALA A 830 -4.20 -38.20 -41.09
N TYR A 831 -4.53 -39.47 -41.39
CA TYR A 831 -5.74 -39.85 -42.13
C TYR A 831 -7.01 -39.59 -41.32
N ARG A 832 -7.05 -39.98 -40.03
CA ARG A 832 -8.21 -39.76 -39.14
C ARG A 832 -8.62 -38.30 -39.04
N GLN A 833 -7.63 -37.41 -38.91
CA GLN A 833 -7.83 -35.97 -38.77
C GLN A 833 -8.20 -35.27 -40.08
N LEU A 834 -7.71 -35.75 -41.23
CA LEU A 834 -8.09 -35.23 -42.55
C LEU A 834 -9.51 -35.62 -42.95
N ASN A 835 -10.03 -36.73 -42.40
CA ASN A 835 -11.32 -37.26 -42.79
C ASN A 835 -12.47 -37.02 -41.80
N HIS A 836 -12.23 -36.40 -40.63
CA HIS A 836 -13.23 -36.26 -39.55
C HIS A 836 -13.94 -37.59 -39.28
N GLU A 837 -13.21 -38.57 -38.74
CA GLU A 837 -13.67 -39.95 -38.73
C GLU A 837 -14.95 -40.21 -37.92
N VAL A 838 -15.88 -40.86 -38.62
CA VAL A 838 -16.95 -41.72 -38.12
C VAL A 838 -16.38 -42.74 -37.15
N THR A 839 -16.92 -42.83 -35.94
CA THR A 839 -16.48 -43.81 -34.94
C THR A 839 -16.85 -45.25 -35.34
N VAL A 840 -16.18 -46.26 -34.77
CA VAL A 840 -16.50 -47.69 -35.03
C VAL A 840 -17.96 -48.02 -34.73
N ASP A 841 -18.55 -47.39 -33.72
CA ASP A 841 -19.97 -47.58 -33.39
C ASP A 841 -20.89 -46.87 -34.38
N GLU A 842 -20.49 -45.70 -34.90
CA GLU A 842 -21.23 -45.03 -35.97
C GLU A 842 -21.18 -45.81 -37.29
N VAL A 843 -20.09 -46.52 -37.61
CA VAL A 843 -20.03 -47.38 -38.81
C VAL A 843 -21.10 -48.48 -38.75
N LYS A 844 -21.32 -49.10 -37.59
CA LYS A 844 -22.39 -50.11 -37.43
C LYS A 844 -23.77 -49.50 -37.64
N VAL A 845 -23.99 -48.31 -37.08
CA VAL A 845 -25.26 -47.56 -37.25
C VAL A 845 -25.47 -47.19 -38.72
N PHE A 846 -24.44 -46.73 -39.41
CA PHE A 846 -24.51 -46.36 -40.83
C PHE A 846 -24.75 -47.56 -41.73
N LEU A 847 -24.06 -48.69 -41.49
CA LEU A 847 -24.30 -49.92 -42.24
C LEU A 847 -25.71 -50.48 -42.03
N ASN A 848 -26.26 -50.38 -40.81
CA ASN A 848 -27.66 -50.75 -40.57
C ASN A 848 -28.62 -49.80 -41.28
N TYR A 849 -28.38 -48.50 -41.22
CA TYR A 849 -29.19 -47.51 -41.91
C TYR A 849 -29.19 -47.71 -43.44
N ILE A 850 -28.04 -48.06 -44.03
CA ILE A 850 -27.93 -48.41 -45.46
C ILE A 850 -28.74 -49.66 -45.79
N LYS A 851 -28.69 -50.69 -44.94
CA LYS A 851 -29.47 -51.93 -45.13
C LYS A 851 -30.97 -51.68 -45.07
N GLU A 852 -31.42 -50.85 -44.13
CA GLU A 852 -32.83 -50.51 -43.93
C GLU A 852 -33.38 -49.64 -45.06
N ASN A 853 -32.52 -48.86 -45.73
CA ASN A 853 -32.89 -47.92 -46.79
C ASN A 853 -32.32 -48.32 -48.17
N ASN A 854 -32.07 -49.61 -48.40
CA ASN A 854 -31.52 -50.09 -49.67
C ASN A 854 -32.50 -49.85 -50.84
N ASN A 855 -31.99 -49.32 -51.95
CA ASN A 855 -32.74 -48.86 -53.14
C ASN A 855 -33.77 -47.73 -52.84
N VAL A 856 -33.55 -46.95 -51.78
CA VAL A 856 -34.40 -45.81 -51.43
C VAL A 856 -33.65 -44.51 -51.76
N ILE A 857 -34.37 -43.55 -52.36
CA ILE A 857 -33.89 -42.18 -52.53
C ILE A 857 -34.34 -41.37 -51.31
N LYS A 858 -33.39 -40.73 -50.63
CA LYS A 858 -33.63 -39.88 -49.46
C LYS A 858 -33.08 -38.48 -49.70
N GLU A 859 -33.85 -37.46 -49.34
CA GLU A 859 -33.35 -36.09 -49.26
C GLU A 859 -32.46 -35.90 -48.02
N PHE A 860 -31.49 -35.00 -48.10
CA PHE A 860 -30.56 -34.70 -47.01
C PHE A 860 -31.31 -34.32 -45.74
N ARG A 861 -32.42 -33.57 -45.88
CA ARG A 861 -33.27 -33.18 -44.77
C ARG A 861 -33.89 -34.38 -44.06
N GLU A 862 -34.29 -35.41 -44.79
CA GLU A 862 -34.85 -36.65 -44.23
C GLU A 862 -33.75 -37.45 -43.50
N ILE A 863 -32.55 -37.50 -44.05
CA ILE A 863 -31.39 -38.16 -43.43
C ILE A 863 -30.99 -37.45 -42.13
N VAL A 864 -31.02 -36.11 -42.10
CA VAL A 864 -30.82 -35.32 -40.88
C VAL A 864 -31.89 -35.63 -39.84
N GLN A 865 -33.15 -35.79 -40.27
CA GLN A 865 -34.26 -36.11 -39.38
C GLN A 865 -34.17 -37.53 -38.81
N ASP A 866 -33.74 -38.49 -39.62
CA ASP A 866 -33.55 -39.88 -39.23
C ASP A 866 -32.38 -40.05 -38.23
N PHE A 867 -31.29 -39.29 -38.39
CA PHE A 867 -30.17 -39.31 -37.45
C PHE A 867 -30.34 -38.38 -36.24
N GLY A 868 -31.26 -37.41 -36.29
CA GLY A 868 -31.48 -36.38 -35.27
C GLY A 868 -30.31 -35.40 -35.09
N ASP A 869 -29.28 -35.48 -35.94
CA ASP A 869 -28.04 -34.72 -35.84
C ASP A 869 -27.49 -34.44 -37.26
N ARG A 870 -27.35 -33.14 -37.58
CA ARG A 870 -26.90 -32.68 -38.90
C ARG A 870 -25.44 -33.04 -39.18
N ASP A 871 -24.58 -32.99 -38.17
CA ASP A 871 -23.17 -33.33 -38.32
C ASP A 871 -23.00 -34.84 -38.50
N LYS A 872 -23.83 -35.64 -37.84
CA LYS A 872 -23.88 -37.09 -38.05
C LYS A 872 -24.40 -37.45 -39.44
N ALA A 873 -25.41 -36.76 -39.95
CA ALA A 873 -25.90 -36.93 -41.32
C ALA A 873 -24.84 -36.53 -42.37
N ASN A 874 -24.11 -35.43 -42.15
CA ASN A 874 -22.98 -35.04 -43.01
C ASN A 874 -21.88 -36.11 -43.03
N ARG A 875 -21.54 -36.66 -41.85
CA ARG A 875 -20.59 -37.78 -41.71
C ARG A 875 -21.08 -39.05 -42.42
N PHE A 876 -22.38 -39.35 -42.32
CA PHE A 876 -23.00 -40.48 -43.02
C PHE A 876 -22.90 -40.35 -44.54
N ILE A 877 -23.33 -39.21 -45.11
CA ILE A 877 -23.29 -38.99 -46.57
C ILE A 877 -21.87 -39.15 -47.10
N LYS A 878 -20.89 -38.55 -46.42
CA LYS A 878 -19.48 -38.68 -46.80
C LYS A 878 -19.02 -40.14 -46.74
N PHE A 879 -19.28 -40.85 -45.63
CA PHE A 879 -18.97 -42.28 -45.49
C PHE A 879 -19.61 -43.12 -46.59
N CYS A 880 -20.88 -42.89 -46.86
CA CYS A 880 -21.70 -43.62 -47.80
C CYS A 880 -21.21 -43.41 -49.25
N GLN A 881 -20.84 -42.19 -49.64
CA GLN A 881 -20.26 -41.91 -50.96
C GLN A 881 -18.83 -42.43 -51.11
N ASP A 882 -17.98 -42.26 -50.08
CA ASP A 882 -16.58 -42.73 -50.08
C ASP A 882 -16.49 -44.26 -50.26
N HIS A 883 -17.50 -45.00 -49.79
CA HIS A 883 -17.60 -46.46 -49.90
C HIS A 883 -18.56 -46.94 -50.99
N LYS A 884 -19.12 -46.03 -51.81
CA LYS A 884 -20.06 -46.32 -52.90
C LYS A 884 -21.34 -47.05 -52.47
N PHE A 885 -21.87 -46.70 -51.31
CA PHE A 885 -23.19 -47.14 -50.85
C PHE A 885 -24.31 -46.15 -51.19
N CYS A 886 -23.98 -45.00 -51.78
CA CYS A 886 -24.99 -44.10 -52.30
C CYS A 886 -24.49 -43.23 -53.44
N GLU A 887 -25.42 -42.89 -54.32
CA GLU A 887 -25.23 -42.01 -55.48
C GLU A 887 -26.10 -40.76 -55.34
N PRO A 888 -25.55 -39.56 -55.62
CA PRO A 888 -26.34 -38.34 -55.59
C PRO A 888 -27.34 -38.28 -56.76
N ARG A 889 -28.61 -38.02 -56.47
CA ARG A 889 -29.71 -37.78 -57.42
C ARG A 889 -30.17 -36.32 -57.34
N GLY A 890 -29.29 -35.39 -57.71
CA GLY A 890 -29.55 -33.95 -57.63
C GLY A 890 -28.72 -33.26 -56.55
N VAL A 891 -29.16 -32.09 -56.08
CA VAL A 891 -28.39 -31.24 -55.15
C VAL A 891 -28.47 -31.73 -53.71
N GLU A 892 -29.61 -32.29 -53.30
CA GLU A 892 -29.86 -32.68 -51.91
C GLU A 892 -30.46 -34.08 -51.76
N ALA A 893 -30.51 -34.92 -52.80
CA ALA A 893 -31.06 -36.28 -52.70
C ALA A 893 -30.00 -37.35 -53.00
N PHE A 894 -30.08 -38.47 -52.29
CA PHE A 894 -29.12 -39.57 -52.35
C PHE A 894 -29.86 -40.89 -52.49
N GLU A 895 -29.55 -41.64 -53.55
CA GLU A 895 -30.00 -43.01 -53.73
C GLU A 895 -29.06 -43.95 -52.99
N ILE A 896 -29.58 -44.65 -51.98
CA ILE A 896 -28.82 -45.55 -51.13
C ILE A 896 -28.89 -46.96 -51.72
N HIS A 897 -27.75 -47.61 -51.93
CA HIS A 897 -27.65 -48.97 -52.45
C HIS A 897 -26.59 -49.77 -51.70
N LEU A 898 -26.92 -51.02 -51.40
CA LEU A 898 -26.00 -52.00 -50.85
C LEU A 898 -25.55 -52.90 -52.00
N ASP A 899 -24.47 -52.50 -52.69
CA ASP A 899 -23.84 -53.29 -53.76
C ASP A 899 -23.06 -54.51 -53.21
#